data_AF-A0A8B9CPJ2-F1
#
_entry.id   AF-A0A8B9CPJ2-F1
#
_cell.length_a   1.000
_cell.length_b   1.000
_cell.length_c   1.000
_cell.angle_alpha   90.00
_cell.angle_beta   90.00
_cell.angle_gamma   90.00
#
_symmetry.space_group_name_H-M   'P 1'
#
loop_
_entity.id
_entity.type
_entity.pdbx_description
1 polymer ?
#
loop_
_entity_poly.entity_id
_entity_poly.type
_entity_poly.pdbx_seq_one_letter_code
_entity_poly.pdbx_strand_id
1 'polypeptide(L)'
;MSQAAWIYCVCHLFLSGKWIYEVLISSQGLMQIGWCTLNCRFNQEEGVGDTPDSYAYDGNRVRKWNVTTTNYGKSWAAGDIVSCLIDLDEGTIAFCLNGISLGTAFDNITRGAGMAYFPAISLSFKESVAFNFGSRPLRYPVEGYHPLQDPPVSDLVKARRLLGYLKNVIHIGIDVTEGKLVEKDTSMWQLQGEPTVLITLAHIFNYFSPLMCKVYLVEDVLMTFLLSILERGGAVEAHPLIQQLLDLMWLLMEEYEVHECLKQLLMSLLRAYRFSPIIPDLGLQIHYLRLTIAVLKHEKSRKYLLSNVLFDVLRSVVFFYIKSPLRVEEAGLQELIPTTWWPNRFTKEGKESKEVKEESAEERLRRRAYERGCQRLKKRIEVVEGLQVQILKLLLNNKDRGGGEASRYIFLNKFRKFLQENASNRGNLTVLCPPEYMVCFLHRLIAALRFFWDGHKAKTPAALSSDEAYVPPQLFYNGKVDYFDLQRLGGLLSHLKKTLKDDLAAKANVLIDPAELQSVTMDDLDEDEESATSAAQSQRPSAALAIGGALARPGWLSSPTLGRANRFLSTAAVSLMNPRRPLGALEKVKVRTLTVEQRTEEDIEGSHGNEGLLLGRPPEEPDQPITENSLLEILDGIVMMYNLSVHQQLGKMVGVSDDVNEYAMALKDTEEKISRCPKRRRDIHEELLKSQKVFSEKLNHLSRRLAWINVTIYSKEKMQDIYWLLRVCIRTIEHGDRTGSLFAFMPEFYLSVAMNSYSALKNYFSPVNSMEELPGYEETLMRLAAILAKHFADSRIVGTDIRDSLMQALASYVCYPHSLRAVERIPEDQRISMMKNLLAPYEQRPWAQTNWILVRLWRGCGFGYRYTRLPHLLKTKPEDASLPSLQKPCPSTLLQRHMADLLRSDRDLAPSFLNSVLNQLNWAFSEFIGMIQEIQQAAERLERNFVDSRQLKVCATCFDLSVSLLRVLEMTVTLAPEIFLDWNRPSSELLLRRLAQLLNQVLNRVTAERNLFDRVVNLRLPGLESVDHYPILVAVTGILVRLLVDTDVQGAERATAVMLADPCFQLRSIQYLLGHTEPSALAAAAPATEKRHFSLNTYTEYISAEELAKVDKMLSHLSEESKQAAATTLPTSEEDLCPICYAHPISAIFRPCSHKSCKACINQHLMNNKDCFFCKATITGHSQGGEPEASSPQQPRMR
;
A
#
# COMPACT_ATOMS: atom_id res chain seq x y z
N MET A 1 10.43 24.30 8.05
CA MET A 1 10.46 24.25 9.53
C MET A 1 11.44 23.17 9.94
N SER A 2 12.70 23.54 10.18
CA SER A 2 13.82 22.66 10.54
C SER A 2 14.07 22.75 12.05
N GLN A 3 14.03 21.63 12.77
CA GLN A 3 14.66 21.54 14.08
C GLN A 3 16.15 21.33 13.85
N ALA A 4 16.95 22.38 14.04
CA ALA A 4 18.40 22.24 14.05
C ALA A 4 18.82 21.54 15.36
N ALA A 5 19.32 20.32 15.27
CA ALA A 5 20.01 19.67 16.38
C ALA A 5 21.43 20.24 16.48
N TRP A 6 21.68 21.09 17.47
CA TRP A 6 22.99 21.66 17.76
C TRP A 6 23.76 20.71 18.67
N ILE A 7 24.68 19.93 18.11
CA ILE A 7 25.61 19.15 18.93
C ILE A 7 26.91 19.95 19.05
N TYR A 8 27.10 20.58 20.21
CA TYR A 8 28.42 21.03 20.65
C TYR A 8 29.17 19.81 21.19
N CYS A 9 30.05 19.21 20.39
CA CYS A 9 31.06 18.32 20.97
C CYS A 9 32.20 19.19 21.53
N VAL A 10 32.04 19.67 22.76
CA VAL A 10 33.12 20.28 23.54
C VAL A 10 34.06 19.17 24.03
N CYS A 11 34.81 18.59 23.11
CA CYS A 11 35.91 17.70 23.44
C CYS A 11 37.19 18.33 22.88
N HIS A 12 37.90 19.02 23.77
CA HIS A 12 39.23 19.62 23.60
C HIS A 12 39.30 20.99 22.88
N LEU A 13 40.17 21.85 23.44
CA LEU A 13 40.49 23.18 22.93
C LEU A 13 41.65 23.04 21.94
N PHE A 14 41.35 23.09 20.64
CA PHE A 14 42.38 22.99 19.60
C PHE A 14 42.87 24.40 19.22
N LEU A 15 44.08 24.75 19.68
CA LEU A 15 44.71 26.07 19.45
C LEU A 15 45.76 26.06 18.33
N SER A 16 46.24 24.88 17.91
CA SER A 16 47.26 24.67 16.88
C SER A 16 47.21 23.23 16.35
N GLY A 17 47.91 22.93 15.26
CA GLY A 17 48.00 21.60 14.67
C GLY A 17 46.90 21.28 13.65
N LYS A 18 46.95 20.05 13.14
CA LYS A 18 46.09 19.54 12.07
C LYS A 18 45.13 18.48 12.62
N TRP A 19 43.83 18.73 12.49
CA TRP A 19 42.80 17.90 13.12
C TRP A 19 41.78 17.37 12.11
N ILE A 20 41.31 16.14 12.36
CA ILE A 20 40.37 15.44 11.49
C ILE A 20 39.27 14.76 12.31
N TYR A 21 38.06 14.76 11.78
CA TYR A 21 37.01 13.83 12.18
C TYR A 21 36.25 13.31 10.97
N GLU A 22 35.60 12.17 11.13
CA GLU A 22 34.79 11.55 10.08
C GLU A 22 33.31 11.61 10.41
N VAL A 23 32.48 11.88 9.40
CA VAL A 23 31.03 11.82 9.49
C VAL A 23 30.49 10.83 8.49
N LEU A 24 29.82 9.82 9.01
CA LEU A 24 29.15 8.81 8.24
C LEU A 24 27.71 9.25 7.97
N ILE A 25 27.43 9.49 6.69
CA ILE A 25 26.13 9.96 6.22
C ILE A 25 25.11 8.81 6.31
N SER A 26 24.02 8.95 7.07
CA SER A 26 22.99 7.89 7.16
C SER A 26 21.78 8.14 6.27
N SER A 27 21.53 9.40 5.90
CA SER A 27 20.47 9.83 4.97
C SER A 27 20.98 10.88 3.98
N GLN A 28 20.32 11.06 2.84
CA GLN A 28 20.79 11.92 1.73
C GLN A 28 20.02 13.25 1.64
N GLY A 29 19.51 13.78 2.75
CA GLY A 29 18.81 15.06 2.74
C GLY A 29 19.68 16.25 3.11
N LEU A 30 19.01 17.29 3.59
CA LEU A 30 19.57 18.62 3.78
C LEU A 30 20.32 18.71 5.11
N MET A 31 21.65 18.78 5.03
CA MET A 31 22.55 18.83 6.19
C MET A 31 23.74 19.73 5.87
N GLN A 32 24.29 20.38 6.90
CA GLN A 32 25.51 21.19 6.82
C GLN A 32 26.49 20.68 7.87
N ILE A 33 27.69 20.25 7.46
CA ILE A 33 28.70 19.63 8.34
C ILE A 33 29.98 20.45 8.27
N GLY A 34 30.57 20.80 9.42
CA GLY A 34 31.88 21.44 9.43
C GLY A 34 32.31 21.96 10.79
N TRP A 35 32.94 23.13 10.83
CA TRP A 35 33.58 23.68 12.02
C TRP A 35 32.94 24.99 12.43
N CYS A 36 32.84 25.25 13.74
CA CYS A 36 32.44 26.56 14.25
C CYS A 36 33.30 27.00 15.44
N THR A 37 33.36 28.31 15.70
CA THR A 37 33.97 28.86 16.92
C THR A 37 32.93 28.95 18.05
N LEU A 38 33.39 29.26 19.26
CA LEU A 38 32.52 29.53 20.42
C LEU A 38 31.58 30.75 20.23
N ASN A 39 31.92 31.66 19.32
CA ASN A 39 31.12 32.86 19.07
C ASN A 39 29.90 32.59 18.17
N CYS A 40 29.83 31.41 17.56
CA CYS A 40 28.74 31.05 16.68
C CYS A 40 27.43 30.90 17.48
N ARG A 41 26.44 31.73 17.15
CA ARG A 41 25.08 31.64 17.69
C ARG A 41 24.16 31.03 16.66
N PHE A 42 23.33 30.14 17.13
CA PHE A 42 22.54 29.24 16.30
C PHE A 42 21.06 29.37 16.67
N ASN A 43 20.17 29.40 15.67
CA ASN A 43 18.73 29.55 15.88
C ASN A 43 17.93 28.67 14.89
N GLN A 44 16.62 28.84 14.78
CA GLN A 44 15.80 27.99 13.90
C GLN A 44 16.02 28.28 12.40
N GLU A 45 16.59 29.44 12.06
CA GLU A 45 16.78 29.92 10.68
C GLU A 45 18.24 29.84 10.22
N GLU A 46 19.20 29.96 11.15
CA GLU A 46 20.64 29.98 10.87
C GLU A 46 21.31 28.67 11.29
N GLY A 47 21.85 27.96 10.29
CA GLY A 47 22.61 26.72 10.32
C GLY A 47 24.13 26.87 10.54
N VAL A 48 24.86 25.76 10.60
CA VAL A 48 26.33 25.78 10.49
C VAL A 48 26.71 26.27 9.10
N GLY A 49 27.57 27.30 9.06
CA GLY A 49 27.99 27.96 7.83
C GLY A 49 27.18 29.22 7.50
N ASP A 50 26.13 29.55 8.24
CA ASP A 50 25.36 30.78 8.03
C ASP A 50 25.92 31.99 8.80
N THR A 51 26.90 31.78 9.67
CA THR A 51 27.57 32.83 10.46
C THR A 51 29.03 33.02 10.04
N PRO A 52 29.65 34.19 10.31
CA PRO A 52 31.08 34.42 10.05
C PRO A 52 32.00 33.45 10.80
N ASP A 53 31.53 32.99 11.95
CA ASP A 53 32.22 32.10 12.89
C ASP A 53 31.98 30.60 12.62
N SER A 54 31.35 30.25 11.49
CA SER A 54 31.10 28.86 11.12
C SER A 54 31.37 28.58 9.65
N TYR A 55 31.82 27.35 9.38
CA TYR A 55 32.30 26.90 8.09
C TYR A 55 31.71 25.53 7.83
N ALA A 56 30.90 25.37 6.79
CA ALA A 56 30.23 24.11 6.52
C ALA A 56 30.33 23.65 5.07
N TYR A 57 30.19 22.35 4.92
CA TYR A 57 29.95 21.67 3.67
C TYR A 57 28.53 21.08 3.64
N ASP A 58 27.78 21.39 2.60
CA ASP A 58 26.48 20.81 2.27
C ASP A 58 26.64 19.99 0.99
N GLY A 59 26.78 18.67 1.14
CA GLY A 59 26.89 17.73 0.03
C GLY A 59 25.55 17.38 -0.61
N ASN A 60 24.40 17.83 -0.09
CA ASN A 60 23.15 17.69 -0.83
C ASN A 60 23.04 18.78 -1.92
N ARG A 61 23.43 20.01 -1.57
CA ARG A 61 23.43 21.15 -2.49
C ARG A 61 24.79 21.38 -3.20
N VAL A 62 25.80 20.58 -2.87
CA VAL A 62 27.17 20.64 -3.43
C VAL A 62 27.80 22.03 -3.25
N ARG A 63 27.73 22.51 -2.00
CA ARG A 63 28.08 23.89 -1.65
C ARG A 63 28.87 23.94 -0.35
N LYS A 64 29.74 24.96 -0.24
CA LYS A 64 30.33 25.39 1.02
C LYS A 64 29.61 26.64 1.53
N TRP A 65 29.56 26.80 2.85
CA TRP A 65 28.82 27.84 3.54
C TRP A 65 29.72 28.54 4.57
N ASN A 66 29.82 29.86 4.47
CA ASN A 66 30.32 30.79 5.50
C ASN A 66 29.67 32.15 5.25
N VAL A 67 28.55 32.44 5.90
CA VAL A 67 27.60 33.56 5.65
C VAL A 67 26.94 33.51 4.28
N THR A 68 27.73 33.26 3.23
CA THR A 68 27.31 33.12 1.85
C THR A 68 27.64 31.71 1.35
N THR A 69 26.92 31.28 0.32
CA THR A 69 27.08 29.95 -0.26
C THR A 69 27.79 30.01 -1.61
N THR A 70 28.78 29.12 -1.81
CA THR A 70 29.50 28.96 -3.08
C THR A 70 29.58 27.49 -3.47
N ASN A 71 29.66 27.20 -4.77
CA ASN A 71 29.78 25.82 -5.26
C ASN A 71 31.10 25.20 -4.78
N TYR A 72 31.04 24.00 -4.22
CA TYR A 72 32.21 23.28 -3.72
C TYR A 72 31.90 21.80 -3.54
N GLY A 73 32.87 20.93 -3.81
CA GLY A 73 32.78 19.50 -3.53
C GLY A 73 31.94 18.68 -4.52
N LYS A 74 31.38 17.57 -4.02
CA LYS A 74 30.62 16.56 -4.79
C LYS A 74 29.42 16.05 -4.01
N SER A 75 28.29 15.83 -4.68
CA SER A 75 27.08 15.40 -3.97
C SER A 75 27.30 14.14 -3.13
N TRP A 76 26.89 14.11 -1.86
CA TRP A 76 27.00 12.94 -0.97
C TRP A 76 25.85 11.94 -1.17
N ALA A 77 26.03 10.72 -0.68
CA ALA A 77 25.08 9.64 -0.70
C ALA A 77 25.00 8.96 0.69
N ALA A 78 23.87 8.32 1.00
CA ALA A 78 23.76 7.54 2.23
C ALA A 78 24.84 6.43 2.28
N GLY A 79 25.57 6.40 3.39
CA GLY A 79 26.69 5.52 3.68
C GLY A 79 28.06 6.03 3.24
N ASP A 80 28.15 7.24 2.68
CA ASP A 80 29.44 7.91 2.49
C ASP A 80 30.05 8.37 3.81
N ILE A 81 31.37 8.53 3.80
CA ILE A 81 32.13 9.13 4.89
C ILE A 81 32.70 10.46 4.41
N VAL A 82 32.35 11.54 5.11
CA VAL A 82 32.94 12.86 4.95
C VAL A 82 34.03 13.03 5.99
N SER A 83 35.28 13.16 5.58
CA SER A 83 36.37 13.56 6.47
C SER A 83 36.45 15.08 6.49
N CYS A 84 36.35 15.68 7.67
CA CYS A 84 36.41 17.13 7.87
C CYS A 84 37.77 17.48 8.44
N LEU A 85 38.55 18.28 7.71
CA LEU A 85 39.94 18.60 8.02
C LEU A 85 40.05 20.08 8.40
N ILE A 86 40.81 20.38 9.44
CA ILE A 86 41.22 21.74 9.79
C ILE A 86 42.73 21.76 10.05
N ASP A 87 43.42 22.66 9.37
CA ASP A 87 44.83 22.95 9.59
C ASP A 87 44.91 24.32 10.26
N LEU A 88 45.12 24.33 11.57
CA LEU A 88 45.22 25.57 12.35
C LEU A 88 46.59 26.25 12.16
N ASP A 89 47.58 25.51 11.67
CA ASP A 89 48.92 26.04 11.42
C ASP A 89 48.91 26.89 10.15
N GLU A 90 48.33 26.38 9.06
CA GLU A 90 48.15 27.09 7.78
C GLU A 90 46.86 27.93 7.72
N GLY A 91 45.91 27.69 8.62
CA GLY A 91 44.63 28.39 8.65
C GLY A 91 43.70 27.99 7.51
N THR A 92 43.60 26.68 7.24
CA THR A 92 42.76 26.15 6.16
C THR A 92 41.77 25.10 6.65
N ILE A 93 40.62 25.01 5.98
CA ILE A 93 39.63 23.93 6.18
C ILE A 93 39.43 23.24 4.83
N ALA A 94 39.44 21.90 4.85
CA ALA A 94 39.22 21.06 3.69
C ALA A 94 38.27 19.92 4.02
N PHE A 95 37.69 19.31 2.99
CA PHE A 95 36.83 18.14 3.14
C PHE A 95 37.26 17.04 2.17
N CYS A 96 37.17 15.79 2.62
CA CYS A 96 37.30 14.61 1.76
C CYS A 96 35.98 13.84 1.75
N LEU A 97 35.65 13.22 0.62
CA LEU A 97 34.52 12.31 0.50
C LEU A 97 35.05 10.92 0.14
N ASN A 98 34.82 9.94 1.02
CA ASN A 98 35.34 8.57 0.89
C ASN A 98 36.86 8.52 0.64
N GLY A 99 37.63 9.35 1.36
CA GLY A 99 39.08 9.46 1.21
C GLY A 99 39.56 10.32 0.03
N ILE A 100 38.67 10.76 -0.86
CA ILE A 100 39.03 11.61 -1.99
C ILE A 100 38.91 13.08 -1.58
N SER A 101 39.99 13.85 -1.71
CA SER A 101 39.99 15.30 -1.41
C SER A 101 39.05 16.06 -2.34
N LEU A 102 38.28 16.99 -1.76
CA LEU A 102 37.41 17.93 -2.49
C LEU A 102 38.10 19.29 -2.75
N GLY A 103 39.39 19.40 -2.44
CA GLY A 103 40.16 20.64 -2.47
C GLY A 103 40.06 21.44 -1.15
N THR A 104 40.70 22.61 -1.11
CA THR A 104 40.59 23.53 0.03
C THR A 104 39.24 24.24 -0.01
N ALA A 105 38.46 24.11 1.06
CA ALA A 105 37.17 24.77 1.18
C ALA A 105 37.33 26.22 1.64
N PHE A 106 38.17 26.46 2.65
CA PHE A 106 38.37 27.78 3.23
C PHE A 106 39.85 27.99 3.53
N ASP A 107 40.32 29.19 3.27
CA ASP A 107 41.66 29.69 3.54
C ASP A 107 41.59 30.93 4.43
N ASN A 108 42.70 31.24 5.10
CA ASN A 108 42.81 32.41 5.99
C ASN A 108 41.76 32.44 7.10
N ILE A 109 41.40 31.28 7.67
CA ILE A 109 40.48 31.23 8.81
C ILE A 109 41.08 31.98 10.00
N THR A 110 40.22 32.56 10.85
CA THR A 110 40.64 33.33 12.02
C THR A 110 41.47 32.48 13.00
N ARG A 111 42.69 32.93 13.32
CA ARG A 111 43.64 32.25 14.22
C ARG A 111 44.09 33.22 15.31
N GLY A 112 44.43 32.70 16.50
CA GLY A 112 44.98 33.51 17.58
C GLY A 112 44.74 32.91 18.97
N ALA A 113 45.37 33.50 19.99
CA ALA A 113 45.19 33.08 21.38
C ALA A 113 43.70 33.21 21.80
N GLY A 114 43.11 32.11 22.27
CA GLY A 114 41.71 32.05 22.68
C GLY A 114 40.71 31.67 21.57
N MET A 115 41.16 31.48 20.33
CA MET A 115 40.31 30.99 19.23
C MET A 115 40.37 29.46 19.17
N ALA A 116 39.22 28.82 19.33
CA ALA A 116 39.06 27.37 19.22
C ALA A 116 37.93 27.00 18.27
N TYR A 117 38.13 25.91 17.52
CA TYR A 117 37.17 25.37 16.58
C TYR A 117 36.59 24.04 17.08
N PHE A 118 35.31 23.84 16.83
CA PHE A 118 34.53 22.68 17.25
C PHE A 118 33.84 22.05 16.05
N PRO A 119 33.74 20.72 15.97
CA PRO A 119 32.87 20.04 15.02
C PRO A 119 31.42 20.47 15.24
N ALA A 120 30.71 20.77 14.16
CA ALA A 120 29.34 21.25 14.18
C ALA A 120 28.53 20.65 13.02
N ILE A 121 27.22 20.51 13.25
CA ILE A 121 26.26 20.07 12.24
C ILE A 121 24.91 20.77 12.37
N SER A 122 24.25 20.98 11.24
CA SER A 122 22.82 21.26 11.15
C SER A 122 22.12 20.17 10.35
N LEU A 123 21.01 19.65 10.90
CA LEU A 123 20.21 18.58 10.28
C LEU A 123 18.80 19.09 10.00
N SER A 124 18.26 18.75 8.83
CA SER A 124 16.82 18.88 8.55
C SER A 124 16.02 17.77 9.28
N PHE A 125 14.70 17.95 9.36
CA PHE A 125 13.80 16.94 9.92
C PHE A 125 14.00 15.58 9.21
N LYS A 126 14.11 14.50 9.99
CA LYS A 126 14.35 13.10 9.54
C LYS A 126 15.76 12.76 9.07
N GLU A 127 16.69 13.71 9.05
CA GLU A 127 18.06 13.44 8.65
C GLU A 127 18.91 12.84 9.78
N SER A 128 19.90 12.02 9.43
CA SER A 128 20.75 11.34 10.41
C SER A 128 22.18 11.13 9.90
N VAL A 129 23.14 11.18 10.83
CA VAL A 129 24.56 10.91 10.61
C VAL A 129 25.18 10.23 11.84
N ALA A 130 26.39 9.67 11.69
CA ALA A 130 27.20 9.19 12.81
C ALA A 130 28.61 9.78 12.76
N PHE A 131 29.05 10.39 13.86
CA PHE A 131 30.41 10.95 13.98
C PHE A 131 31.41 9.92 14.48
N ASN A 132 32.62 9.96 13.93
CA ASN A 132 33.80 9.33 14.47
C ASN A 132 34.86 10.40 14.75
N PHE A 133 35.01 10.74 16.03
CA PHE A 133 36.01 11.68 16.51
C PHE A 133 37.36 11.01 16.83
N GLY A 134 37.49 9.69 16.66
CA GLY A 134 38.68 8.92 17.04
C GLY A 134 38.42 7.85 18.10
N SER A 135 37.19 7.74 18.62
CA SER A 135 36.78 6.65 19.52
C SER A 135 36.87 5.26 18.88
N ARG A 136 36.98 5.23 17.54
CA ARG A 136 37.24 4.06 16.71
C ARG A 136 38.27 4.40 15.63
N PRO A 137 38.95 3.42 15.03
CA PRO A 137 39.86 3.66 13.91
C PRO A 137 39.19 4.49 12.81
N LEU A 138 39.86 5.53 12.33
CA LEU A 138 39.41 6.29 11.16
C LEU A 138 39.42 5.38 9.93
N ARG A 139 38.40 5.50 9.08
CA ARG A 139 38.32 4.70 7.84
C ARG A 139 39.27 5.23 6.77
N TYR A 140 39.40 6.55 6.69
CA TYR A 140 40.24 7.29 5.75
C TYR A 140 41.16 8.24 6.54
N PRO A 141 42.20 7.71 7.22
CA PRO A 141 43.19 8.56 7.88
C PRO A 141 43.94 9.41 6.83
N VAL A 142 44.29 10.64 7.20
CA VAL A 142 45.03 11.58 6.34
C VAL A 142 46.38 11.87 6.97
N GLU A 143 47.43 11.78 6.18
CA GLU A 143 48.80 11.98 6.65
C GLU A 143 48.98 13.38 7.26
N GLY A 144 49.61 13.42 8.45
CA GLY A 144 49.84 14.66 9.20
C GLY A 144 48.64 15.18 10.01
N TYR A 145 47.44 14.60 9.87
CA TYR A 145 46.25 14.98 10.65
C TYR A 145 46.00 14.03 11.81
N HIS A 146 45.60 14.58 12.96
CA HIS A 146 45.28 13.83 14.18
C HIS A 146 43.77 13.77 14.42
N PRO A 147 43.21 12.62 14.83
CA PRO A 147 41.83 12.55 15.29
C PRO A 147 41.65 13.42 16.54
N LEU A 148 40.43 13.89 16.77
CA LEU A 148 40.11 14.71 17.95
C LEU A 148 40.23 13.94 19.27
N GLN A 149 40.06 12.62 19.21
CA GLN A 149 40.35 11.69 20.29
C GLN A 149 41.51 10.80 19.85
N ASP A 150 42.61 10.85 20.61
CA ASP A 150 43.79 10.04 20.32
C ASP A 150 43.50 8.53 20.37
N PRO A 151 44.10 7.73 19.47
CA PRO A 151 44.08 6.28 19.59
C PRO A 151 44.66 5.83 20.93
N PRO A 152 44.15 4.74 21.54
CA PRO A 152 44.70 4.20 22.78
C PRO A 152 46.02 3.44 22.52
N VAL A 153 47.10 4.17 22.19
CA VAL A 153 48.37 3.60 21.68
C VAL A 153 48.98 2.57 22.63
N SER A 154 49.01 2.86 23.93
CA SER A 154 49.54 1.93 24.94
C SER A 154 48.81 0.60 24.95
N ASP A 155 47.47 0.65 24.89
CA ASP A 155 46.62 -0.53 24.91
C ASP A 155 46.68 -1.29 23.59
N LEU A 156 46.79 -0.58 22.46
CA LEU A 156 46.99 -1.19 21.14
C LEU A 156 48.27 -2.01 21.08
N VAL A 157 49.40 -1.44 21.54
CA VAL A 157 50.68 -2.15 21.58
C VAL A 157 50.57 -3.37 22.49
N LYS A 158 49.94 -3.23 23.66
CA LYS A 158 49.72 -4.35 24.59
C LYS A 158 48.84 -5.45 23.98
N ALA A 159 47.70 -5.09 23.40
CA ALA A 159 46.77 -6.01 22.77
C ALA A 159 47.40 -6.77 21.59
N ARG A 160 48.16 -6.08 20.72
CA ARG A 160 48.87 -6.70 19.59
C ARG A 160 49.95 -7.69 20.05
N ARG A 161 50.69 -7.36 21.13
CA ARG A 161 51.67 -8.29 21.73
C ARG A 161 50.99 -9.53 22.31
N LEU A 162 49.94 -9.35 23.11
CA LEU A 162 49.18 -10.46 23.70
C LEU A 162 48.54 -11.35 22.63
N LEU A 163 48.00 -10.76 21.55
CA LEU A 163 47.51 -11.50 20.40
C LEU A 163 48.64 -12.27 19.70
N GLY A 164 49.84 -11.69 19.60
CA GLY A 164 51.02 -12.39 19.09
C GLY A 164 51.39 -13.60 19.95
N TYR A 165 51.35 -13.47 21.28
CA TYR A 165 51.58 -14.60 22.19
C TYR A 165 50.50 -15.67 22.05
N LEU A 166 49.23 -15.27 21.96
CA LEU A 166 48.10 -16.18 21.71
C LEU A 166 48.33 -16.97 20.42
N LYS A 167 48.70 -16.29 19.32
CA LYS A 167 49.04 -16.94 18.05
C LYS A 167 50.16 -17.95 18.23
N ASN A 168 51.26 -17.57 18.86
CA ASN A 168 52.41 -18.45 19.06
C ASN A 168 52.03 -19.71 19.88
N VAL A 169 51.29 -19.54 20.98
CA VAL A 169 50.88 -20.66 21.83
C VAL A 169 49.96 -21.63 21.09
N ILE A 170 49.07 -21.13 20.22
CA ILE A 170 48.18 -21.97 19.41
C ILE A 170 48.97 -22.74 18.32
N HIS A 171 50.10 -22.22 17.85
CA HIS A 171 50.94 -22.87 16.84
C HIS A 171 51.98 -23.83 17.44
N ILE A 172 52.10 -23.93 18.77
CA ILE A 172 53.14 -24.73 19.43
C ILE A 172 52.50 -25.88 20.21
N GLY A 173 52.99 -27.09 20.03
CA GLY A 173 52.68 -28.24 20.88
C GLY A 173 53.92 -28.79 21.57
N ILE A 174 53.74 -29.57 22.64
CA ILE A 174 54.84 -30.26 23.32
C ILE A 174 54.87 -31.70 22.79
N ASP A 175 56.03 -32.14 22.30
CA ASP A 175 56.25 -33.56 22.06
C ASP A 175 56.44 -34.26 23.42
N VAL A 176 55.47 -35.09 23.81
CA VAL A 176 55.48 -35.82 25.10
C VAL A 176 56.64 -36.83 25.18
N THR A 177 57.20 -37.24 24.04
CA THR A 177 58.31 -38.21 23.98
C THR A 177 59.69 -37.55 24.06
N GLU A 178 59.87 -36.36 23.46
CA GLU A 178 61.14 -35.64 23.46
C GLU A 178 61.19 -34.42 24.40
N GLY A 179 60.06 -33.99 24.95
CA GLY A 179 59.96 -32.79 25.81
C GLY A 179 60.24 -31.48 25.06
N LYS A 180 60.21 -31.48 23.72
CA LYS A 180 60.52 -30.32 22.87
C LYS A 180 59.26 -29.64 22.34
N LEU A 181 59.38 -28.35 22.07
CA LEU A 181 58.33 -27.58 21.38
C LEU A 181 58.38 -27.88 19.88
N VAL A 182 57.22 -28.24 19.32
CA VAL A 182 57.05 -28.55 17.91
C VAL A 182 55.96 -27.65 17.34
N GLU A 183 56.20 -27.06 16.16
CA GLU A 183 55.17 -26.29 15.46
C GLU A 183 54.08 -27.23 14.93
N LYS A 184 52.82 -26.87 15.18
CA LYS A 184 51.63 -27.58 14.70
C LYS A 184 50.82 -26.67 13.79
N ASP A 185 50.15 -27.27 12.81
CA ASP A 185 49.19 -26.54 11.98
C ASP A 185 47.99 -26.09 12.84
N THR A 186 47.72 -24.78 12.82
CA THR A 186 46.56 -24.15 13.47
C THR A 186 45.22 -24.80 13.18
N SER A 187 45.05 -25.42 12.00
CA SER A 187 43.81 -26.09 11.61
C SER A 187 43.56 -27.38 12.40
N MET A 188 44.59 -27.95 13.02
CA MET A 188 44.53 -29.14 13.86
C MET A 188 44.52 -28.84 15.36
N TRP A 189 44.60 -27.55 15.75
CA TRP A 189 44.53 -27.17 17.16
C TRP A 189 43.18 -27.63 17.75
N GLN A 190 43.17 -28.05 19.02
CA GLN A 190 41.95 -28.43 19.74
C GLN A 190 42.06 -27.99 21.19
N LEU A 191 40.94 -27.55 21.78
CA LEU A 191 40.87 -27.11 23.19
C LEU A 191 41.20 -28.25 24.17
N GLN A 192 41.03 -29.51 23.77
CA GLN A 192 41.51 -30.69 24.50
C GLN A 192 43.03 -30.79 24.37
N GLY A 193 43.75 -29.86 25.00
CA GLY A 193 45.20 -29.73 24.91
C GLY A 193 45.86 -29.60 26.27
N GLU A 194 47.09 -30.08 26.35
CA GLU A 194 48.01 -30.10 27.49
C GLU A 194 47.78 -29.00 28.54
N PRO A 195 47.70 -29.33 29.85
CA PRO A 195 47.44 -28.37 30.94
C PRO A 195 48.34 -27.12 30.89
N THR A 196 49.60 -27.28 30.47
CA THR A 196 50.57 -26.18 30.31
C THR A 196 50.11 -25.14 29.29
N VAL A 197 49.52 -25.57 28.17
CA VAL A 197 48.98 -24.68 27.14
C VAL A 197 47.79 -23.92 27.70
N LEU A 198 46.84 -24.60 28.36
CA LEU A 198 45.66 -23.96 28.95
C LEU A 198 46.03 -22.96 30.06
N ILE A 199 46.98 -23.28 30.94
CA ILE A 199 47.46 -22.35 31.98
C ILE A 199 48.14 -21.13 31.35
N THR A 200 48.95 -21.35 30.29
CA THR A 200 49.59 -20.24 29.57
C THR A 200 48.55 -19.34 28.91
N LEU A 201 47.54 -19.93 28.27
CA LEU A 201 46.42 -19.20 27.69
C LEU A 201 45.63 -18.42 28.76
N ALA A 202 45.34 -19.03 29.91
CA ALA A 202 44.68 -18.35 31.02
C ALA A 202 45.47 -17.11 31.49
N HIS A 203 46.79 -17.21 31.56
CA HIS A 203 47.65 -16.06 31.90
C HIS A 203 47.62 -14.96 30.83
N ILE A 204 47.60 -15.33 29.55
CA ILE A 204 47.43 -14.36 28.45
C ILE A 204 46.07 -13.67 28.55
N PHE A 205 45.00 -14.45 28.75
CA PHE A 205 43.63 -13.93 28.85
C PHE A 205 43.44 -13.01 30.04
N ASN A 206 44.06 -13.26 31.19
CA ASN A 206 44.02 -12.34 32.35
C ASN A 206 44.40 -10.88 32.00
N TYR A 207 45.27 -10.67 31.00
CA TYR A 207 45.61 -9.32 30.52
C TYR A 207 44.93 -8.94 29.20
N PHE A 208 44.44 -9.90 28.43
CA PHE A 208 43.81 -9.68 27.13
C PHE A 208 42.31 -9.38 27.27
N SER A 209 41.59 -10.06 28.16
CA SER A 209 40.13 -9.92 28.34
C SER A 209 39.70 -8.49 28.63
N PRO A 210 40.33 -7.73 29.56
CA PRO A 210 39.90 -6.36 29.85
C PRO A 210 40.10 -5.40 28.67
N LEU A 211 41.05 -5.71 27.78
CA LEU A 211 41.30 -4.93 26.56
C LEU A 211 40.20 -5.20 25.51
N MET A 212 39.69 -6.43 25.44
CA MET A 212 38.63 -6.83 24.50
C MET A 212 37.25 -6.26 24.85
N CYS A 213 37.12 -5.48 25.92
CA CYS A 213 35.93 -4.68 26.22
C CYS A 213 35.96 -3.30 25.54
N LYS A 214 37.11 -2.86 24.99
CA LYS A 214 37.27 -1.53 24.37
C LYS A 214 36.98 -1.60 22.87
N VAL A 215 36.00 -0.83 22.40
CA VAL A 215 35.53 -0.86 21.01
C VAL A 215 36.65 -0.65 19.97
N TYR A 216 37.58 0.28 20.24
CA TYR A 216 38.72 0.55 19.35
C TYR A 216 39.58 -0.71 19.17
N LEU A 217 39.87 -1.43 20.27
CA LEU A 217 40.72 -2.62 20.26
C LEU A 217 40.00 -3.82 19.64
N VAL A 218 38.70 -3.96 19.87
CA VAL A 218 37.89 -5.00 19.22
C VAL A 218 37.89 -4.82 17.70
N GLU A 219 37.71 -3.58 17.22
CA GLU A 219 37.67 -3.27 15.79
C GLU A 219 39.04 -3.39 15.12
N ASP A 220 40.11 -2.85 15.71
CA ASP A 220 41.47 -2.87 15.13
C ASP A 220 42.19 -4.22 15.29
N VAL A 221 42.03 -4.89 16.44
CA VAL A 221 42.83 -6.07 16.80
C VAL A 221 42.05 -7.36 16.58
N LEU A 222 40.91 -7.54 17.27
CA LEU A 222 40.18 -8.81 17.27
C LEU A 222 39.49 -9.06 15.93
N MET A 223 38.71 -8.09 15.43
CA MET A 223 37.98 -8.24 14.17
C MET A 223 38.95 -8.46 13.00
N THR A 224 40.01 -7.65 12.89
CA THR A 224 41.06 -7.82 11.87
C THR A 224 41.72 -9.20 11.93
N PHE A 225 42.02 -9.69 13.14
CA PHE A 225 42.58 -11.04 13.30
C PHE A 225 41.61 -12.12 12.82
N LEU A 226 40.35 -12.08 13.25
CA LEU A 226 39.36 -13.08 12.85
C LEU A 226 39.07 -13.04 11.34
N LEU A 227 39.07 -11.86 10.73
CA LEU A 227 38.96 -11.68 9.29
C LEU A 227 40.16 -12.30 8.55
N SER A 228 41.39 -12.09 9.04
CA SER A 228 42.61 -12.68 8.46
C SER A 228 42.63 -14.21 8.46
N ILE A 229 41.93 -14.87 9.40
CA ILE A 229 41.77 -16.33 9.41
C ILE A 229 40.94 -16.80 8.20
N LEU A 230 39.95 -16.00 7.80
CA LEU A 230 39.03 -16.30 6.69
C LEU A 230 39.61 -15.96 5.31
N GLU A 231 40.67 -15.15 5.23
CA GLU A 231 41.34 -14.78 3.98
C GLU A 231 42.04 -15.96 3.30
N ARG A 232 42.36 -17.03 4.04
CA ARG A 232 42.99 -18.25 3.49
C ARG A 232 42.10 -19.08 2.55
N GLY A 233 40.84 -18.68 2.37
CA GLY A 233 39.87 -19.32 1.47
C GLY A 233 39.24 -20.57 2.07
N GLY A 234 37.98 -20.86 1.69
CA GLY A 234 37.21 -22.02 2.16
C GLY A 234 35.77 -21.71 2.54
N ALA A 235 34.94 -22.74 2.69
CA ALA A 235 33.63 -22.63 3.33
C ALA A 235 33.82 -22.32 4.82
N VAL A 236 32.85 -21.68 5.50
CA VAL A 236 32.94 -21.40 6.95
C VAL A 236 33.14 -22.68 7.79
N GLU A 237 32.80 -23.85 7.24
CA GLU A 237 33.08 -25.18 7.84
C GLU A 237 34.58 -25.54 7.89
N ALA A 238 35.42 -24.85 7.13
CA ALA A 238 36.86 -25.09 7.05
C ALA A 238 37.69 -24.34 8.11
N HIS A 239 37.06 -23.59 9.03
CA HIS A 239 37.76 -22.77 10.04
C HIS A 239 37.38 -23.15 11.49
N PRO A 240 37.78 -24.34 11.98
CA PRO A 240 37.52 -24.76 13.36
C PRO A 240 38.14 -23.81 14.39
N LEU A 241 39.25 -23.14 14.03
CA LEU A 241 39.97 -22.21 14.89
C LEU A 241 39.08 -21.08 15.44
N ILE A 242 38.15 -20.52 14.66
CA ILE A 242 37.27 -19.45 15.16
C ILE A 242 36.33 -19.99 16.24
N GLN A 243 35.78 -21.20 16.06
CA GLN A 243 34.91 -21.82 17.08
C GLN A 243 35.68 -22.06 18.36
N GLN A 244 36.89 -22.60 18.22
CA GLN A 244 37.80 -22.92 19.32
C GLN A 244 38.30 -21.69 20.07
N LEU A 245 38.56 -20.58 19.38
CA LEU A 245 38.87 -19.29 20.00
C LEU A 245 37.67 -18.76 20.79
N LEU A 246 36.45 -18.93 20.29
CA LEU A 246 35.25 -18.56 21.03
C LEU A 246 35.05 -19.47 22.25
N ASP A 247 35.30 -20.78 22.13
CA ASP A 247 35.29 -21.70 23.29
C ASP A 247 36.29 -21.25 24.36
N LEU A 248 37.51 -20.87 23.96
CA LEU A 248 38.52 -20.31 24.86
C LEU A 248 38.05 -19.02 25.54
N MET A 249 37.44 -18.09 24.78
CA MET A 249 36.91 -16.85 25.34
C MET A 249 35.84 -17.15 26.40
N TRP A 250 34.89 -18.04 26.10
CA TRP A 250 33.85 -18.45 27.06
C TRP A 250 34.39 -19.28 28.24
N LEU A 251 35.59 -19.85 28.13
CA LEU A 251 36.24 -20.62 29.20
C LEU A 251 37.10 -19.75 30.12
N LEU A 252 37.80 -18.75 29.56
CA LEU A 252 38.89 -18.03 30.24
C LEU A 252 38.59 -16.56 30.56
N MET A 253 37.56 -15.97 29.95
CA MET A 253 37.14 -14.60 30.25
C MET A 253 35.96 -14.61 31.22
N GLU A 254 35.80 -13.52 31.97
CA GLU A 254 34.61 -13.32 32.80
C GLU A 254 33.36 -13.10 31.92
N GLU A 255 32.18 -13.44 32.43
CA GLU A 255 30.93 -13.40 31.66
C GLU A 255 30.66 -12.00 31.07
N TYR A 256 30.83 -10.94 31.88
CA TYR A 256 30.64 -9.55 31.42
C TYR A 256 31.65 -9.13 30.34
N GLU A 257 32.87 -9.71 30.34
CA GLU A 257 33.91 -9.39 29.36
C GLU A 257 33.60 -10.02 28.00
N VAL A 258 33.21 -11.31 27.98
CA VAL A 258 32.80 -12.00 26.74
C VAL A 258 31.58 -11.32 26.14
N HIS A 259 30.61 -10.99 26.99
CA HIS A 259 29.39 -10.31 26.58
C HIS A 259 29.68 -8.97 25.88
N GLU A 260 30.44 -8.08 26.51
CA GLU A 260 30.78 -6.80 25.91
C GLU A 260 31.67 -6.95 24.67
N CYS A 261 32.63 -7.88 24.68
CA CYS A 261 33.48 -8.19 23.53
C CYS A 261 32.64 -8.66 22.31
N LEU A 262 31.74 -9.63 22.49
CA LEU A 262 30.88 -10.15 21.41
C LEU A 262 29.93 -9.08 20.88
N LYS A 263 29.35 -8.28 21.78
CA LYS A 263 28.50 -7.15 21.41
C LYS A 263 29.27 -6.14 20.56
N GLN A 264 30.45 -5.70 20.98
CA GLN A 264 31.27 -4.75 20.23
C GLN A 264 31.76 -5.32 18.89
N LEU A 265 32.11 -6.61 18.85
CA LEU A 265 32.51 -7.30 17.63
C LEU A 265 31.37 -7.30 16.60
N LEU A 266 30.16 -7.66 17.04
CA LEU A 266 29.01 -7.72 16.14
C LEU A 266 28.51 -6.33 15.72
N MET A 267 28.57 -5.32 16.59
CA MET A 267 28.34 -3.90 16.24
C MET A 267 29.33 -3.39 15.19
N SER A 268 30.60 -3.76 15.32
CA SER A 268 31.64 -3.36 14.38
C SER A 268 31.47 -4.07 13.04
N LEU A 269 31.12 -5.36 13.04
CA LEU A 269 30.76 -6.11 11.83
C LEU A 269 29.54 -5.54 11.11
N LEU A 270 28.46 -5.21 11.85
CA LEU A 270 27.26 -4.63 11.25
C LEU A 270 27.57 -3.29 10.58
N ARG A 271 28.35 -2.45 11.27
CA ARG A 271 28.80 -1.16 10.73
C ARG A 271 29.65 -1.35 9.48
N ALA A 272 30.66 -2.22 9.55
CA ALA A 272 31.54 -2.51 8.44
C ALA A 272 30.75 -3.04 7.23
N TYR A 273 29.75 -3.90 7.46
CA TYR A 273 28.82 -4.37 6.44
C TYR A 273 27.98 -3.23 5.84
N ARG A 274 27.22 -2.51 6.69
CA ARG A 274 26.26 -1.46 6.30
C ARG A 274 26.93 -0.33 5.50
N PHE A 275 28.15 0.02 5.89
CA PHE A 275 28.87 1.18 5.37
C PHE A 275 30.06 0.82 4.48
N SER A 276 30.18 -0.46 4.11
CA SER A 276 31.10 -0.86 3.07
C SER A 276 30.74 -0.17 1.74
N PRO A 277 31.74 0.31 0.97
CA PRO A 277 31.50 0.75 -0.39
C PRO A 277 30.98 -0.43 -1.22
N ILE A 278 29.97 -0.18 -2.06
CA ILE A 278 29.51 -1.18 -3.02
C ILE A 278 30.54 -1.20 -4.13
N ILE A 279 31.30 -2.28 -4.21
CA ILE A 279 32.20 -2.57 -5.33
C ILE A 279 31.62 -3.73 -6.13
N PRO A 280 31.97 -3.87 -7.43
CA PRO A 280 31.30 -4.83 -8.31
C PRO A 280 31.28 -6.27 -7.80
N ASP A 281 32.30 -6.72 -7.08
CA ASP A 281 32.45 -8.10 -6.59
C ASP A 281 31.79 -8.35 -5.21
N LEU A 282 31.33 -7.30 -4.52
CA LEU A 282 30.79 -7.33 -3.16
C LEU A 282 31.73 -8.03 -2.15
N GLY A 283 33.04 -8.04 -2.41
CA GLY A 283 34.01 -8.84 -1.66
C GLY A 283 34.03 -8.53 -0.16
N LEU A 284 33.99 -7.24 0.19
CA LEU A 284 33.97 -6.79 1.59
C LEU A 284 32.71 -7.28 2.34
N GLN A 285 31.54 -7.15 1.72
CA GLN A 285 30.27 -7.58 2.29
C GLN A 285 30.25 -9.09 2.53
N ILE A 286 30.73 -9.86 1.55
CA ILE A 286 30.88 -11.32 1.65
C ILE A 286 31.79 -11.67 2.82
N HIS A 287 32.92 -10.95 2.98
CA HIS A 287 33.89 -11.22 4.03
C HIS A 287 33.32 -10.97 5.44
N TYR A 288 32.62 -9.84 5.64
CA TYR A 288 31.95 -9.54 6.91
C TYR A 288 30.84 -10.54 7.23
N LEU A 289 30.00 -10.91 6.26
CA LEU A 289 28.94 -11.91 6.46
C LEU A 289 29.51 -13.30 6.80
N ARG A 290 30.64 -13.70 6.20
CA ARG A 290 31.32 -14.97 6.54
C ARG A 290 31.79 -14.98 7.99
N LEU A 291 32.36 -13.88 8.48
CA LEU A 291 32.74 -13.78 9.89
C LEU A 291 31.52 -13.78 10.81
N THR A 292 30.45 -13.08 10.45
CA THR A 292 29.18 -13.14 11.19
C THR A 292 28.64 -14.56 11.28
N ILE A 293 28.65 -15.34 10.18
CA ILE A 293 28.26 -16.75 10.18
C ILE A 293 29.18 -17.57 11.08
N ALA A 294 30.50 -17.37 11.02
CA ALA A 294 31.44 -18.08 11.88
C ALA A 294 31.14 -17.83 13.36
N VAL A 295 30.95 -16.58 13.77
CA VAL A 295 30.59 -16.25 15.16
C VAL A 295 29.24 -16.85 15.56
N LEU A 296 28.23 -16.78 14.68
CA LEU A 296 26.89 -17.33 14.94
C LEU A 296 26.82 -18.85 14.86
N LYS A 297 27.83 -19.56 14.34
CA LYS A 297 27.88 -21.03 14.42
C LYS A 297 28.14 -21.49 15.86
N HIS A 298 28.91 -20.72 16.62
CA HIS A 298 29.22 -21.04 18.00
C HIS A 298 27.98 -20.86 18.89
N GLU A 299 27.50 -21.94 19.50
CA GLU A 299 26.18 -21.99 20.13
C GLU A 299 26.01 -20.98 21.29
N LYS A 300 26.95 -20.94 22.24
CA LYS A 300 26.88 -20.00 23.38
C LYS A 300 26.86 -18.54 22.91
N SER A 301 27.74 -18.20 21.95
CA SER A 301 27.78 -16.86 21.37
C SER A 301 26.51 -16.52 20.61
N ARG A 302 25.99 -17.43 19.79
CA ARG A 302 24.73 -17.24 19.07
C ARG A 302 23.57 -16.96 20.02
N LYS A 303 23.37 -17.79 21.07
CA LYS A 303 22.29 -17.61 22.05
C LYS A 303 22.43 -16.25 22.75
N TYR A 304 23.61 -15.90 23.25
CA TYR A 304 23.86 -14.59 23.87
C TYR A 304 23.53 -13.42 22.92
N LEU A 305 24.05 -13.47 21.69
CA LEU A 305 23.86 -12.41 20.70
C LEU A 305 22.40 -12.28 20.29
N LEU A 306 21.68 -13.40 20.13
CA LEU A 306 20.27 -13.41 19.78
C LEU A 306 19.39 -12.87 20.91
N SER A 307 19.68 -13.25 22.16
CA SER A 307 18.92 -12.81 23.33
C SER A 307 19.13 -11.33 23.67
N ASN A 308 20.31 -10.76 23.41
CA ASN A 308 20.69 -9.46 24.00
C ASN A 308 21.14 -8.39 23.00
N VAL A 309 21.53 -8.77 21.77
CA VAL A 309 22.25 -7.84 20.88
C VAL A 309 21.57 -7.68 19.53
N LEU A 310 21.25 -8.79 18.85
CA LEU A 310 20.80 -8.79 17.45
C LEU A 310 19.55 -7.95 17.22
N PHE A 311 18.47 -8.20 17.94
CA PHE A 311 17.22 -7.45 17.76
C PHE A 311 17.19 -6.17 18.60
N ASP A 312 17.49 -6.25 19.91
CA ASP A 312 17.31 -5.11 20.82
C ASP A 312 18.31 -3.96 20.60
N VAL A 313 19.54 -4.27 20.17
CA VAL A 313 20.61 -3.26 20.04
C VAL A 313 20.96 -2.97 18.58
N LEU A 314 21.17 -4.03 17.79
CA LEU A 314 21.67 -3.93 16.42
C LEU A 314 20.58 -3.75 15.37
N ARG A 315 19.37 -4.20 15.68
CA ARG A 315 18.26 -4.35 14.72
C ARG A 315 18.73 -5.11 13.48
N SER A 316 19.09 -6.37 13.71
CA SER A 316 19.74 -7.33 12.81
C SER A 316 19.17 -7.42 11.38
N VAL A 317 17.95 -6.95 11.15
CA VAL A 317 17.31 -6.77 9.84
C VAL A 317 18.25 -6.11 8.82
N VAL A 318 19.12 -5.20 9.27
CA VAL A 318 20.12 -4.52 8.45
C VAL A 318 21.11 -5.49 7.76
N PHE A 319 21.48 -6.62 8.38
CA PHE A 319 22.36 -7.62 7.75
C PHE A 319 21.74 -8.26 6.49
N PHE A 320 20.41 -8.20 6.36
CA PHE A 320 19.69 -8.81 5.25
C PHE A 320 19.46 -7.85 4.08
N TYR A 321 19.84 -6.58 4.21
CA TYR A 321 19.68 -5.59 3.15
C TYR A 321 20.85 -5.60 2.17
N ILE A 322 20.53 -5.65 0.87
CA ILE A 322 21.51 -5.46 -0.20
C ILE A 322 21.42 -4.01 -0.67
N LYS A 323 22.43 -3.22 -0.31
CA LYS A 323 22.47 -1.77 -0.56
C LYS A 323 22.37 -1.46 -2.05
N SER A 324 21.41 -0.61 -2.41
CA SER A 324 21.32 -0.10 -3.78
C SER A 324 22.44 0.93 -4.03
N PRO A 325 23.18 0.83 -5.15
CA PRO A 325 24.20 1.80 -5.47
C PRO A 325 23.55 3.13 -5.85
N LEU A 326 23.76 4.13 -4.99
CA LEU A 326 23.31 5.50 -5.23
C LEU A 326 24.14 6.17 -6.34
N ARG A 327 25.38 5.72 -6.55
CA ARG A 327 26.27 6.15 -7.64
C ARG A 327 26.72 4.97 -8.48
N VAL A 328 26.21 4.92 -9.70
CA VAL A 328 26.41 3.82 -10.64
C VAL A 328 27.88 3.68 -11.08
N GLU A 329 28.56 4.81 -11.27
CA GLU A 329 29.98 4.83 -11.66
C GLU A 329 30.88 4.33 -10.54
N GLU A 330 30.74 4.89 -9.33
CA GLU A 330 31.53 4.49 -8.17
C GLU A 330 31.27 3.04 -7.75
N ALA A 331 30.06 2.53 -8.00
CA ALA A 331 29.73 1.13 -7.76
C ALA A 331 30.28 0.16 -8.82
N GLY A 332 30.95 0.67 -9.86
CA GLY A 332 31.44 -0.08 -11.02
C GLY A 332 30.33 -0.81 -11.80
N LEU A 333 29.07 -0.36 -11.67
CA LEU A 333 27.96 -0.93 -12.44
C LEU A 333 28.09 -0.62 -13.92
N GLN A 334 28.74 0.47 -14.29
CA GLN A 334 29.05 0.78 -15.68
C GLN A 334 30.01 -0.24 -16.31
N GLU A 335 30.99 -0.73 -15.55
CA GLU A 335 31.89 -1.80 -16.00
C GLU A 335 31.17 -3.15 -16.06
N LEU A 336 30.30 -3.42 -15.07
CA LEU A 336 29.55 -4.67 -15.01
C LEU A 336 28.46 -4.77 -16.08
N ILE A 337 27.81 -3.65 -16.39
CA ILE A 337 26.74 -3.49 -17.38
C ILE A 337 27.13 -2.35 -18.35
N PRO A 338 28.05 -2.60 -19.30
CA PRO A 338 28.53 -1.57 -20.23
C PRO A 338 27.40 -1.03 -21.11
N THR A 339 26.60 -1.95 -21.67
CA THR A 339 25.48 -1.64 -22.55
C THR A 339 24.19 -1.58 -21.76
N THR A 340 23.52 -0.44 -21.78
CA THR A 340 22.20 -0.21 -21.20
C THR A 340 21.10 -0.57 -22.18
N TRP A 341 19.95 -0.94 -21.64
CA TRP A 341 18.76 -1.23 -22.43
C TRP A 341 17.51 -0.99 -21.57
N TRP A 342 16.43 -0.57 -22.22
CA TRP A 342 15.12 -0.41 -21.61
C TRP A 342 14.04 -0.76 -22.64
N PRO A 343 12.93 -1.37 -22.22
CA PRO A 343 11.85 -1.72 -23.12
C PRO A 343 11.15 -0.45 -23.64
N ASN A 344 11.15 -0.24 -24.96
CA ASN A 344 10.37 0.79 -25.62
C ASN A 344 8.88 0.40 -25.63
N ARG A 345 8.17 0.59 -24.53
CA ARG A 345 6.78 0.11 -24.39
C ARG A 345 5.72 0.93 -25.10
N PHE A 346 6.03 2.13 -25.58
CA PHE A 346 5.00 3.03 -26.08
C PHE A 346 5.41 3.79 -27.35
N THR A 347 4.64 3.59 -28.42
CA THR A 347 4.51 4.55 -29.52
C THR A 347 3.61 5.72 -29.09
N LYS A 348 3.76 6.90 -29.70
CA LYS A 348 2.97 8.12 -29.40
C LYS A 348 1.44 7.91 -29.34
N GLU A 349 0.94 6.82 -29.92
CA GLU A 349 -0.49 6.49 -30.00
C GLU A 349 -1.03 5.64 -28.85
N GLY A 350 -0.23 5.24 -27.85
CA GLY A 350 -0.74 4.46 -26.70
C GLY A 350 -1.32 3.09 -27.04
N LYS A 351 -1.22 2.63 -28.29
CA LYS A 351 -1.41 1.23 -28.65
C LYS A 351 -0.19 0.46 -28.13
N GLU A 352 -0.41 -0.48 -27.21
CA GLU A 352 0.46 -1.65 -27.13
C GLU A 352 0.52 -2.23 -28.54
N SER A 353 1.66 -2.07 -29.22
CA SER A 353 1.90 -2.72 -30.48
C SER A 353 2.01 -4.22 -30.19
N LYS A 354 0.87 -4.93 -30.28
CA LYS A 354 0.87 -6.41 -30.40
C LYS A 354 1.63 -6.86 -31.64
N GLU A 355 1.83 -5.96 -32.60
CA GLU A 355 2.89 -6.08 -33.58
C GLU A 355 4.20 -5.68 -32.90
N VAL A 356 4.97 -6.68 -32.49
CA VAL A 356 6.42 -6.53 -32.36
C VAL A 356 6.88 -5.96 -33.70
N LYS A 357 7.10 -4.64 -33.79
CA LYS A 357 7.98 -4.11 -34.84
C LYS A 357 9.23 -4.96 -34.72
N GLU A 358 9.58 -5.69 -35.80
CA GLU A 358 10.73 -6.57 -35.82
C GLU A 358 11.90 -5.84 -35.14
N GLU A 359 12.26 -6.30 -33.94
CA GLU A 359 13.33 -5.72 -33.15
C GLU A 359 14.57 -5.70 -34.05
N SER A 360 15.11 -4.51 -34.31
CA SER A 360 16.26 -4.38 -35.21
C SER A 360 17.40 -5.28 -34.72
N ALA A 361 18.22 -5.80 -35.64
CA ALA A 361 19.34 -6.67 -35.27
C ALA A 361 20.27 -6.01 -34.24
N GLU A 362 20.42 -4.68 -34.31
CA GLU A 362 21.20 -3.87 -33.38
C GLU A 362 20.54 -3.79 -31.98
N GLU A 363 19.24 -3.54 -31.92
CA GLU A 363 18.50 -3.46 -30.65
C GLU A 363 18.48 -4.81 -29.93
N ARG A 364 18.32 -5.90 -30.69
CA ARG A 364 18.42 -7.28 -30.18
C ARG A 364 19.81 -7.58 -29.62
N LEU A 365 20.87 -7.11 -30.28
CA LEU A 365 22.24 -7.27 -29.80
C LEU A 365 22.47 -6.49 -28.49
N ARG A 366 21.99 -5.24 -28.42
CA ARG A 366 22.06 -4.40 -27.21
C ARG A 366 21.31 -5.03 -26.04
N ARG A 367 20.09 -5.52 -26.26
CA ARG A 367 19.29 -6.24 -25.24
C ARG A 367 20.05 -7.44 -24.69
N ARG A 368 20.58 -8.32 -25.56
CA ARG A 368 21.37 -9.48 -25.13
C ARG A 368 22.62 -9.08 -24.35
N ALA A 369 23.28 -7.97 -24.70
CA ALA A 369 24.45 -7.48 -23.96
C ALA A 369 24.08 -7.00 -22.55
N TYR A 370 22.97 -6.26 -22.42
CA TYR A 370 22.41 -5.83 -21.15
C TYR A 370 21.99 -7.02 -20.27
N GLU A 371 21.24 -7.98 -20.82
CA GLU A 371 20.82 -9.21 -20.12
C GLU A 371 22.02 -10.01 -19.59
N ARG A 372 23.11 -10.12 -20.36
CA ARG A 372 24.36 -10.74 -19.87
C ARG A 372 24.97 -9.97 -18.69
N GLY A 373 24.91 -8.64 -18.71
CA GLY A 373 25.32 -7.79 -17.59
C GLY A 373 24.49 -8.05 -16.33
N CYS A 374 23.17 -8.04 -16.47
CA CYS A 374 22.23 -8.37 -15.39
C CYS A 374 22.48 -9.77 -14.82
N GLN A 375 22.78 -10.77 -15.65
CA GLN A 375 23.08 -12.12 -15.19
C GLN A 375 24.38 -12.21 -14.38
N ARG A 376 25.42 -11.45 -14.76
CA ARG A 376 26.65 -11.36 -13.96
C ARG A 376 26.38 -10.73 -12.60
N LEU A 377 25.60 -9.66 -12.57
CA LEU A 377 25.17 -9.01 -11.34
C LEU A 377 24.38 -9.96 -10.44
N LYS A 378 23.43 -10.71 -11.02
CA LYS A 378 22.64 -11.73 -10.32
C LYS A 378 23.51 -12.76 -9.62
N LYS A 379 24.47 -13.37 -10.32
CA LYS A 379 25.37 -14.37 -9.73
C LYS A 379 26.16 -13.85 -8.52
N ARG A 380 26.54 -12.58 -8.51
CA ARG A 380 27.27 -11.96 -7.38
C ARG A 380 26.36 -11.70 -6.19
N ILE A 381 25.16 -11.22 -6.45
CA ILE A 381 24.14 -10.98 -5.42
C ILE A 381 23.67 -12.29 -4.79
N GLU A 382 23.48 -13.37 -5.56
CA GLU A 382 23.09 -14.69 -5.06
C GLU A 382 24.04 -15.23 -3.98
N VAL A 383 25.35 -14.95 -4.08
CA VAL A 383 26.33 -15.34 -3.05
C VAL A 383 26.04 -14.63 -1.72
N VAL A 384 25.77 -13.33 -1.76
CA VAL A 384 25.42 -12.53 -0.57
C VAL A 384 24.10 -13.01 0.01
N GLU A 385 23.08 -13.24 -0.83
CA GLU A 385 21.78 -13.76 -0.40
C GLU A 385 21.90 -15.14 0.25
N GLY A 386 22.73 -16.02 -0.31
CA GLY A 386 23.01 -17.34 0.26
C GLY A 386 23.60 -17.26 1.66
N LEU A 387 24.56 -16.35 1.90
CA LEU A 387 25.15 -16.12 3.22
C LEU A 387 24.12 -15.53 4.20
N GLN A 388 23.30 -14.59 3.75
CA GLN A 388 22.20 -14.02 4.54
C GLN A 388 21.18 -15.09 4.97
N VAL A 389 20.80 -16.00 4.07
CA VAL A 389 19.92 -17.13 4.39
C VAL A 389 20.60 -18.08 5.38
N GLN A 390 21.92 -18.32 5.26
CA GLN A 390 22.66 -19.13 6.23
C GLN A 390 22.64 -18.54 7.65
N ILE A 391 22.73 -17.21 7.78
CA ILE A 391 22.56 -16.53 9.09
C ILE A 391 21.19 -16.88 9.66
N LEU A 392 20.10 -16.73 8.89
CA LEU A 392 18.75 -17.07 9.38
C LEU A 392 18.60 -18.56 9.70
N LYS A 393 19.25 -19.45 8.94
CA LYS A 393 19.26 -20.88 9.26
C LYS A 393 19.89 -21.17 10.62
N LEU A 394 20.94 -20.44 10.99
CA LEU A 394 21.54 -20.56 12.32
C LEU A 394 20.62 -20.01 13.41
N LEU A 395 19.97 -18.86 13.18
CA LEU A 395 19.05 -18.25 14.14
C LEU A 395 17.77 -19.06 14.34
N LEU A 396 17.32 -19.79 13.32
CA LEU A 396 16.14 -20.67 13.36
C LEU A 396 16.47 -22.12 13.72
N ASN A 397 17.68 -22.39 14.23
CA ASN A 397 18.08 -23.73 14.64
C ASN A 397 17.30 -24.19 15.89
N ASN A 398 16.81 -25.43 15.85
CA ASN A 398 16.09 -26.07 16.95
C ASN A 398 16.82 -27.31 17.51
N LYS A 399 18.08 -27.51 17.15
CA LYS A 399 18.91 -28.66 17.55
C LYS A 399 20.13 -28.27 18.38
N ASP A 400 20.03 -27.16 19.11
CA ASP A 400 21.09 -26.71 20.01
C ASP A 400 21.32 -27.77 21.10
N ARG A 401 22.59 -28.08 21.41
CA ARG A 401 22.95 -29.22 22.27
C ARG A 401 23.21 -28.83 23.73
N GLY A 402 23.42 -27.54 24.02
CA GLY A 402 23.61 -27.00 25.36
C GLY A 402 22.29 -26.71 26.06
N GLY A 403 22.27 -26.84 27.39
CA GLY A 403 21.09 -26.54 28.21
C GLY A 403 20.54 -25.12 27.99
N GLY A 404 19.23 -24.96 28.18
CA GLY A 404 18.48 -23.70 27.95
C GLY A 404 17.69 -23.67 26.63
N GLU A 405 16.94 -22.60 26.40
CA GLU A 405 16.03 -22.42 25.25
C GLU A 405 16.74 -22.60 23.90
N ALA A 406 16.02 -23.15 22.91
CA ALA A 406 16.52 -23.27 21.55
C ALA A 406 16.64 -21.91 20.84
N SER A 407 17.64 -21.74 19.95
CA SER A 407 17.85 -20.49 19.20
C SER A 407 16.58 -20.03 18.47
N ARG A 408 15.85 -20.97 17.85
CA ARG A 408 14.59 -20.66 17.15
C ARG A 408 13.56 -19.99 18.07
N TYR A 409 13.42 -20.47 19.30
CA TYR A 409 12.48 -19.92 20.27
C TYR A 409 12.84 -18.48 20.65
N ILE A 410 14.12 -18.24 20.94
CA ILE A 410 14.62 -16.89 21.23
C ILE A 410 14.39 -15.97 20.03
N PHE A 411 14.68 -16.43 18.80
CA PHE A 411 14.43 -15.67 17.57
C PHE A 411 12.95 -15.29 17.44
N LEU A 412 12.04 -16.23 17.65
CA LEU A 412 10.61 -16.02 17.51
C LEU A 412 10.10 -14.92 18.45
N ASN A 413 10.49 -14.96 19.72
CA ASN A 413 10.11 -13.94 20.70
C ASN A 413 10.67 -12.57 20.33
N LYS A 414 11.92 -12.50 19.89
CA LYS A 414 12.52 -11.24 19.39
C LYS A 414 11.87 -10.73 18.11
N PHE A 415 11.52 -11.63 17.19
CA PHE A 415 10.84 -11.29 15.95
C PHE A 415 9.42 -10.75 16.22
N ARG A 416 8.68 -11.35 17.17
CA ARG A 416 7.38 -10.85 17.60
C ARG A 416 7.46 -9.46 18.21
N LYS A 417 8.38 -9.23 19.14
CA LYS A 417 8.64 -7.89 19.70
C LYS A 417 9.00 -6.88 18.61
N PHE A 418 9.84 -7.27 17.65
CA PHE A 418 10.16 -6.43 16.50
C PHE A 418 8.91 -6.08 15.66
N LEU A 419 7.99 -7.02 15.42
CA LEU A 419 6.75 -6.73 14.71
C LEU A 419 5.82 -5.81 15.52
N GLN A 420 5.75 -5.98 16.84
CA GLN A 420 5.00 -5.10 17.76
C GLN A 420 5.49 -3.65 17.64
N GLU A 421 6.80 -3.43 17.73
CA GLU A 421 7.41 -2.10 17.59
C GLU A 421 7.11 -1.44 16.23
N ASN A 422 7.00 -2.22 15.16
CA ASN A 422 6.65 -1.73 13.83
C ASN A 422 5.13 -1.52 13.64
N ALA A 423 4.28 -2.26 14.36
CA ALA A 423 2.83 -2.11 14.33
C ALA A 423 2.36 -0.84 15.07
N SER A 424 2.96 -0.53 16.23
CA SER A 424 2.57 0.61 17.08
C SER A 424 3.00 1.97 16.51
N ASN A 425 4.00 2.03 15.61
CA ASN A 425 4.60 3.28 15.12
C ASN A 425 3.97 3.87 13.84
N ARG A 426 2.65 3.71 13.63
CA ARG A 426 1.97 4.21 12.41
C ARG A 426 2.15 5.72 12.13
N GLY A 427 2.63 6.52 13.09
CA GLY A 427 2.88 7.96 12.94
C GLY A 427 4.33 8.42 12.81
N ASN A 428 5.32 7.68 13.32
CA ASN A 428 6.74 8.12 13.40
C ASN A 428 7.70 7.07 12.82
N LEU A 429 7.73 6.96 11.50
CA LEU A 429 8.54 6.01 10.72
C LEU A 429 10.07 6.20 10.82
N THR A 430 10.56 7.20 11.56
CA THR A 430 11.95 7.66 11.40
C THR A 430 13.02 7.01 12.27
N VAL A 431 12.70 6.10 13.20
CA VAL A 431 13.70 5.76 14.24
C VAL A 431 14.02 4.28 14.41
N LEU A 432 13.31 3.31 13.81
CA LEU A 432 13.55 1.88 14.12
C LEU A 432 14.27 1.07 13.02
N CYS A 433 13.83 1.06 11.77
CA CYS A 433 14.55 0.40 10.68
C CYS A 433 14.10 1.02 9.36
N PRO A 434 15.01 1.48 8.47
CA PRO A 434 14.62 1.93 7.14
C PRO A 434 13.72 0.87 6.47
N PRO A 435 12.47 1.22 6.12
CA PRO A 435 11.50 0.27 5.59
C PRO A 435 12.01 -0.55 4.39
N GLU A 436 12.97 -0.02 3.64
CA GLU A 436 13.61 -0.64 2.48
C GLU A 436 14.28 -1.99 2.79
N TYR A 437 14.66 -2.22 4.06
CA TYR A 437 15.33 -3.46 4.49
C TYR A 437 14.36 -4.65 4.61
N MET A 438 13.07 -4.35 4.84
CA MET A 438 12.04 -5.34 5.12
C MET A 438 11.75 -6.26 3.93
N VAL A 439 11.83 -5.72 2.71
CA VAL A 439 11.63 -6.49 1.47
C VAL A 439 12.68 -7.58 1.38
N CYS A 440 13.95 -7.24 1.57
CA CYS A 440 15.01 -8.21 1.49
C CYS A 440 14.84 -9.25 2.60
N PHE A 441 14.69 -8.81 3.85
CA PHE A 441 14.52 -9.69 5.00
C PHE A 441 13.38 -10.72 4.81
N LEU A 442 12.22 -10.30 4.29
CA LEU A 442 11.10 -11.18 3.96
C LEU A 442 11.54 -12.37 3.09
N HIS A 443 12.19 -12.10 1.96
CA HIS A 443 12.61 -13.15 1.04
C HIS A 443 13.60 -14.13 1.66
N ARG A 444 14.54 -13.65 2.48
CA ARG A 444 15.54 -14.53 3.13
C ARG A 444 14.88 -15.35 4.24
N LEU A 445 13.89 -14.78 4.93
CA LEU A 445 13.12 -15.47 5.96
C LEU A 445 12.21 -16.55 5.36
N ILE A 446 11.55 -16.27 4.23
CA ILE A 446 10.79 -17.28 3.48
C ILE A 446 11.70 -18.44 3.07
N ALA A 447 12.87 -18.16 2.49
CA ALA A 447 13.82 -19.20 2.10
C ALA A 447 14.30 -20.05 3.29
N ALA A 448 14.57 -19.43 4.44
CA ALA A 448 14.98 -20.14 5.65
C ALA A 448 13.82 -20.97 6.25
N LEU A 449 12.60 -20.42 6.31
CA LEU A 449 11.40 -21.11 6.77
C LEU A 449 11.12 -22.36 5.93
N ARG A 450 11.10 -22.22 4.59
CA ARG A 450 10.85 -23.33 3.66
C ARG A 450 11.89 -24.45 3.82
N PHE A 451 13.16 -24.10 4.03
CA PHE A 451 14.21 -25.09 4.29
C PHE A 451 13.93 -25.96 5.53
N PHE A 452 13.50 -25.37 6.65
CA PHE A 452 13.15 -26.15 7.84
C PHE A 452 11.83 -26.90 7.68
N TRP A 453 10.84 -26.29 7.02
CA TRP A 453 9.54 -26.91 6.75
C TRP A 453 9.68 -28.17 5.90
N ASP A 454 10.38 -28.07 4.77
CA ASP A 454 10.61 -29.22 3.88
C ASP A 454 11.55 -30.25 4.54
N GLY A 455 12.48 -29.79 5.37
CA GLY A 455 13.27 -30.66 6.24
C GLY A 455 12.45 -31.44 7.28
N HIS A 456 11.36 -30.86 7.77
CA HIS A 456 10.39 -31.56 8.64
C HIS A 456 9.56 -32.57 7.82
N LYS A 457 9.04 -32.17 6.65
CA LYS A 457 8.34 -33.07 5.72
C LYS A 457 9.18 -34.29 5.32
N ALA A 458 10.49 -34.11 5.12
CA ALA A 458 11.39 -35.22 4.81
C ALA A 458 11.52 -36.23 5.96
N LYS A 459 11.41 -35.78 7.22
CA LYS A 459 11.42 -36.67 8.41
C LYS A 459 10.05 -37.26 8.71
N THR A 460 8.98 -36.50 8.45
CA THR A 460 7.60 -36.84 8.71
C THR A 460 6.82 -36.84 7.39
N PRO A 461 6.78 -37.96 6.65
CA PRO A 461 6.16 -38.01 5.32
C PRO A 461 4.66 -37.67 5.31
N ALA A 462 3.98 -37.77 6.45
CA ALA A 462 2.58 -37.36 6.61
C ALA A 462 2.39 -35.83 6.69
N ALA A 463 3.45 -35.05 6.96
CA ALA A 463 3.35 -33.60 7.09
C ALA A 463 3.00 -32.91 5.75
N LEU A 464 2.68 -31.62 5.74
CA LEU A 464 2.46 -30.89 4.48
C LEU A 464 3.78 -30.38 3.89
N SER A 465 3.84 -30.30 2.55
CA SER A 465 4.94 -29.62 1.85
C SER A 465 4.89 -28.11 2.12
N SER A 466 6.04 -27.41 2.07
CA SER A 466 6.04 -25.95 2.14
C SER A 466 5.20 -25.31 1.03
N ASP A 467 5.08 -25.95 -0.14
CA ASP A 467 4.22 -25.49 -1.23
C ASP A 467 2.72 -25.55 -0.90
N GLU A 468 2.35 -26.31 0.12
CA GLU A 468 0.99 -26.52 0.64
C GLU A 468 0.74 -25.77 1.96
N ALA A 469 1.70 -24.97 2.42
CA ALA A 469 1.61 -24.24 3.68
C ALA A 469 0.38 -23.32 3.76
N TYR A 470 -0.16 -23.22 4.98
CA TYR A 470 -1.21 -22.30 5.42
C TYR A 470 -1.08 -22.09 6.94
N VAL A 471 -1.71 -21.03 7.47
CA VAL A 471 -1.81 -20.81 8.92
C VAL A 471 -3.15 -21.35 9.41
N PRO A 472 -3.18 -22.30 10.36
CA PRO A 472 -4.42 -22.94 10.76
C PRO A 472 -5.30 -22.01 11.62
N PRO A 473 -6.64 -22.02 11.44
CA PRO A 473 -7.56 -21.08 12.10
C PRO A 473 -7.48 -21.05 13.64
N GLN A 474 -7.05 -22.16 14.26
CA GLN A 474 -6.86 -22.31 15.70
C GLN A 474 -6.03 -21.18 16.31
N LEU A 475 -5.00 -20.69 15.59
CA LEU A 475 -4.14 -19.59 16.06
C LEU A 475 -4.89 -18.26 16.25
N PHE A 476 -6.06 -18.09 15.65
CA PHE A 476 -6.79 -16.82 15.66
C PHE A 476 -7.69 -16.65 16.88
N TYR A 477 -8.14 -17.76 17.47
CA TYR A 477 -9.13 -17.76 18.54
C TYR A 477 -8.74 -18.55 19.78
N ASN A 478 -7.61 -19.28 19.77
CA ASN A 478 -7.11 -19.93 20.97
C ASN A 478 -6.46 -18.95 21.98
N GLY A 479 -6.16 -17.71 21.59
CA GLY A 479 -5.57 -16.69 22.48
C GLY A 479 -4.06 -16.85 22.73
N LYS A 480 -3.38 -17.86 22.20
CA LYS A 480 -1.93 -18.04 22.43
C LYS A 480 -1.06 -17.04 21.68
N VAL A 481 -1.63 -16.37 20.67
CA VAL A 481 -0.95 -15.37 19.85
C VAL A 481 -1.58 -14.00 20.05
N ASP A 482 -0.75 -13.02 20.41
CA ASP A 482 -1.09 -11.60 20.41
C ASP A 482 -0.81 -10.97 19.03
N TYR A 483 -1.70 -10.08 18.62
CA TYR A 483 -1.67 -9.37 17.34
C TYR A 483 -1.73 -7.85 17.53
N PHE A 484 -1.36 -7.34 18.70
CA PHE A 484 -1.07 -5.92 18.93
C PHE A 484 -2.25 -5.00 18.58
N ASP A 485 -3.45 -5.38 19.00
CA ASP A 485 -4.71 -4.67 18.72
C ASP A 485 -5.08 -4.53 17.24
N LEU A 486 -4.42 -5.27 16.33
CA LEU A 486 -4.85 -5.35 14.93
C LEU A 486 -6.26 -5.93 14.84
N GLN A 487 -7.11 -5.26 14.06
CA GLN A 487 -8.52 -5.62 13.93
C GLN A 487 -8.72 -7.04 13.39
N ARG A 488 -9.81 -7.66 13.84
CA ARG A 488 -10.33 -8.91 13.29
C ARG A 488 -11.47 -8.64 12.34
N LEU A 489 -11.80 -9.61 11.51
CA LEU A 489 -12.93 -9.49 10.59
C LEU A 489 -14.23 -9.11 11.31
N GLY A 490 -14.53 -9.72 12.45
CA GLY A 490 -15.72 -9.38 13.23
C GLY A 490 -15.56 -8.25 14.24
N GLY A 491 -14.48 -7.46 14.15
CA GLY A 491 -14.20 -6.30 15.01
C GLY A 491 -13.23 -6.59 16.15
N LEU A 492 -13.49 -6.02 17.33
CA LEU A 492 -12.61 -6.14 18.49
C LEU A 492 -12.62 -7.56 19.06
N LEU A 493 -11.43 -8.07 19.43
CA LEU A 493 -11.28 -9.42 19.98
C LEU A 493 -12.12 -9.63 21.26
N SER A 494 -12.21 -8.61 22.12
CA SER A 494 -13.02 -8.64 23.35
C SER A 494 -14.52 -8.82 23.05
N HIS A 495 -15.02 -8.11 22.03
CA HIS A 495 -16.40 -8.26 21.57
C HIS A 495 -16.65 -9.67 21.04
N LEU A 496 -15.74 -10.19 20.21
CA LEU A 496 -15.86 -11.53 19.63
C LEU A 496 -15.86 -12.63 20.69
N LYS A 497 -14.95 -12.55 21.67
CA LYS A 497 -14.92 -13.46 22.82
C LYS A 497 -16.24 -13.46 23.59
N LYS A 498 -16.89 -12.30 23.76
CA LYS A 498 -18.18 -12.19 24.45
C LYS A 498 -19.35 -12.73 23.63
N THR A 499 -19.41 -12.40 22.35
CA THR A 499 -20.54 -12.70 21.46
C THR A 499 -20.51 -14.15 20.96
N LEU A 500 -19.32 -14.73 20.72
CA LEU A 500 -19.13 -16.06 20.12
C LEU A 500 -18.59 -17.11 21.11
N LYS A 501 -18.69 -16.88 22.42
CA LYS A 501 -18.19 -17.81 23.46
C LYS A 501 -18.79 -19.22 23.36
N ASP A 502 -20.08 -19.32 23.02
CA ASP A 502 -20.80 -20.59 22.98
C ASP A 502 -20.38 -21.37 21.72
N ASP A 503 -20.16 -20.67 20.61
CA ASP A 503 -19.62 -21.22 19.37
C ASP A 503 -18.17 -21.71 19.55
N LEU A 504 -17.32 -20.96 20.28
CA LEU A 504 -15.96 -21.40 20.61
C LEU A 504 -15.96 -22.68 21.47
N ALA A 505 -16.84 -22.74 22.47
CA ALA A 505 -16.95 -23.89 23.35
C ALA A 505 -17.52 -25.12 22.62
N ALA A 506 -18.44 -24.93 21.67
CA ALA A 506 -19.09 -26.00 20.94
C ALA A 506 -18.26 -26.52 19.75
N LYS A 507 -17.63 -25.63 18.97
CA LYS A 507 -16.93 -25.97 17.73
C LYS A 507 -15.44 -26.23 17.93
N ALA A 508 -14.80 -25.52 18.86
CA ALA A 508 -13.35 -25.60 19.09
C ALA A 508 -12.99 -26.20 20.45
N ASN A 509 -13.97 -26.58 21.30
CA ASN A 509 -13.74 -27.04 22.67
C ASN A 509 -12.92 -26.08 23.55
N VAL A 510 -12.94 -24.78 23.22
CA VAL A 510 -12.23 -23.71 23.94
C VAL A 510 -13.19 -22.99 24.87
N LEU A 511 -12.86 -22.95 26.17
CA LEU A 511 -13.55 -22.15 27.18
C LEU A 511 -12.74 -20.88 27.49
N ILE A 512 -13.40 -19.72 27.41
CA ILE A 512 -12.82 -18.44 27.78
C ILE A 512 -12.86 -18.28 29.30
N ASP A 513 -11.76 -17.81 29.89
CA ASP A 513 -11.70 -17.50 31.32
C ASP A 513 -12.69 -16.36 31.67
N PRO A 514 -13.60 -16.56 32.65
CA PRO A 514 -14.48 -15.50 33.14
C PRO A 514 -13.77 -14.20 33.53
N ALA A 515 -12.51 -14.25 33.96
CA ALA A 515 -11.72 -13.06 34.30
C ALA A 515 -11.46 -12.15 33.08
N GLU A 516 -11.26 -12.72 31.88
CA GLU A 516 -11.08 -11.94 30.64
C GLU A 516 -12.36 -11.21 30.24
N LEU A 517 -13.52 -11.81 30.51
CA LEU A 517 -14.83 -11.21 30.24
C LEU A 517 -15.16 -10.08 31.24
N GLN A 518 -14.53 -10.09 32.43
CA GLN A 518 -14.73 -9.11 33.51
C GLN A 518 -13.72 -7.96 33.47
N SER A 519 -12.50 -8.18 32.97
CA SER A 519 -11.44 -7.16 32.86
C SER A 519 -11.75 -5.97 31.92
N VAL A 520 -12.96 -5.92 31.35
CA VAL A 520 -13.38 -4.92 30.36
C VAL A 520 -14.67 -4.21 30.78
N THR A 521 -14.81 -3.90 32.07
CA THR A 521 -15.76 -2.88 32.54
C THR A 521 -15.01 -1.59 32.85
N MET A 522 -14.83 -0.77 31.81
CA MET A 522 -14.70 0.69 31.90
C MET A 522 -13.60 1.23 32.83
N ASP A 523 -12.33 0.96 32.52
CA ASP A 523 -11.22 1.85 32.88
C ASP A 523 -10.83 2.61 31.60
N ASP A 524 -11.19 3.89 31.55
CA ASP A 524 -10.59 5.00 30.76
C ASP A 524 -11.52 6.23 30.77
N LEU A 525 -11.91 6.66 31.97
CA LEU A 525 -12.31 8.04 32.24
C LEU A 525 -11.79 8.39 33.63
N ASP A 526 -10.47 8.52 33.75
CA ASP A 526 -9.80 9.27 34.81
C ASP A 526 -8.43 9.69 34.25
N GLU A 527 -8.42 10.69 33.36
CA GLU A 527 -7.28 11.60 33.26
C GLU A 527 -7.54 12.74 34.25
N ASP A 528 -6.48 13.09 34.99
CA ASP A 528 -6.33 14.19 35.95
C ASP A 528 -6.67 13.89 37.42
N GLU A 529 -5.78 13.17 38.11
CA GLU A 529 -5.23 13.64 39.40
C GLU A 529 -4.07 12.72 39.89
N GLU A 530 -2.82 13.15 39.66
CA GLU A 530 -1.79 12.86 40.68
C GLU A 530 -0.92 14.10 40.89
N SER A 531 -1.34 14.86 41.91
CA SER A 531 -0.59 15.93 42.52
C SER A 531 0.70 15.42 43.13
N ALA A 532 1.80 16.04 42.71
CA ALA A 532 3.02 16.10 43.48
C ALA A 532 2.74 16.70 44.88
N THR A 533 3.17 15.99 45.92
CA THR A 533 3.62 16.56 47.19
C THR A 533 5.13 16.32 47.22
N SER A 534 6.04 17.27 47.46
CA SER A 534 6.02 18.43 48.33
C SER A 534 7.23 19.33 47.99
N ALA A 535 7.04 20.66 47.94
CA ALA A 535 7.95 21.70 48.47
C ALA A 535 7.51 23.11 48.03
N ALA A 536 6.86 23.80 48.98
CA ALA A 536 6.97 25.22 49.31
C ALA A 536 6.93 26.34 48.24
N GLN A 537 6.02 27.29 48.52
CA GLN A 537 6.12 28.75 48.34
C GLN A 537 5.57 29.42 47.05
N SER A 538 4.28 29.76 47.15
CA SER A 538 3.76 31.14 47.21
C SER A 538 3.81 32.09 45.99
N GLN A 539 2.65 32.72 45.78
CA GLN A 539 2.36 34.02 45.16
C GLN A 539 1.91 34.05 43.68
N ARG A 540 0.57 34.11 43.53
CA ARG A 540 -0.11 34.97 42.53
C ARG A 540 0.11 36.45 42.90
N PRO A 541 0.07 37.41 41.96
CA PRO A 541 -1.22 38.01 41.58
C PRO A 541 -1.39 38.40 40.09
N SER A 542 -2.61 38.10 39.59
CA SER A 542 -3.59 39.03 38.99
C SER A 542 -3.11 40.24 38.19
N ALA A 543 -3.61 40.41 36.96
CA ALA A 543 -4.77 41.29 36.70
C ALA A 543 -4.95 41.65 35.20
N ALA A 544 -6.23 41.85 34.85
CA ALA A 544 -6.81 42.80 33.90
C ALA A 544 -6.97 42.41 32.41
N LEU A 545 -8.12 41.76 32.15
CA LEU A 545 -9.31 42.29 31.44
C LEU A 545 -9.12 43.35 30.33
N ALA A 546 -9.75 43.07 29.19
CA ALA A 546 -10.88 43.82 28.57
C ALA A 546 -10.79 43.80 27.03
N ILE A 547 -11.83 43.72 26.19
CA ILE A 547 -13.30 43.67 26.26
C ILE A 547 -13.74 43.37 24.80
N GLY A 548 -14.86 42.66 24.59
CA GLY A 548 -15.82 43.09 23.56
C GLY A 548 -16.49 42.08 22.62
N GLY A 549 -17.65 41.54 23.05
CA GLY A 549 -18.87 41.26 22.25
C GLY A 549 -18.88 40.02 21.34
N ALA A 550 -19.55 38.88 21.57
CA ALA A 550 -20.80 38.47 22.23
C ALA A 550 -22.09 38.57 21.37
N LEU A 551 -22.74 37.38 21.21
CA LEU A 551 -24.19 37.10 20.99
C LEU A 551 -24.71 37.14 19.53
N ALA A 552 -25.63 36.28 19.04
CA ALA A 552 -26.54 35.31 19.68
C ALA A 552 -26.95 34.12 18.75
N ARG A 553 -27.13 32.92 19.34
CA ARG A 553 -28.07 31.84 18.93
C ARG A 553 -29.50 32.18 19.46
N PRO A 554 -30.64 31.63 18.98
CA PRO A 554 -31.04 30.19 19.06
C PRO A 554 -31.87 29.70 17.83
N GLY A 555 -32.19 28.42 17.59
CA GLY A 555 -32.33 27.24 18.43
C GLY A 555 -33.80 26.79 18.44
N TRP A 556 -34.14 25.71 17.74
CA TRP A 556 -35.35 24.90 17.99
C TRP A 556 -34.97 23.40 17.95
N LEU A 557 -35.02 22.79 19.15
CA LEU A 557 -35.35 21.39 19.51
C LEU A 557 -34.37 20.28 19.07
N SER A 558 -33.48 19.70 19.91
CA SER A 558 -33.62 19.04 21.24
C SER A 558 -34.32 17.67 21.22
N SER A 559 -33.54 16.58 21.10
CA SER A 559 -33.27 15.50 22.11
C SER A 559 -34.37 15.04 23.11
N PRO A 560 -34.18 13.98 23.93
CA PRO A 560 -33.69 12.59 23.78
C PRO A 560 -34.55 11.58 24.60
N THR A 561 -34.16 10.30 24.72
CA THR A 561 -34.00 9.63 26.05
C THR A 561 -33.39 8.23 25.96
N LEU A 562 -32.28 8.06 26.67
CA LEU A 562 -31.72 6.77 27.11
C LEU A 562 -31.13 7.02 28.52
N GLY A 563 -31.57 6.24 29.51
CA GLY A 563 -30.78 5.96 30.73
C GLY A 563 -31.30 6.47 32.08
N ARG A 564 -31.97 5.58 32.84
CA ARG A 564 -31.57 5.01 34.16
C ARG A 564 -32.74 4.84 35.14
N ALA A 565 -32.93 3.59 35.59
CA ALA A 565 -33.36 3.27 36.95
C ALA A 565 -32.65 1.97 37.41
N ASN A 566 -31.62 2.15 38.24
CA ASN A 566 -31.07 1.19 39.22
C ASN A 566 -32.04 1.18 40.44
N ARG A 567 -32.20 0.21 41.37
CA ARG A 567 -31.31 -0.82 41.97
C ARG A 567 -32.13 -1.59 43.07
N PHE A 568 -31.66 -2.80 43.41
CA PHE A 568 -31.79 -3.57 44.68
C PHE A 568 -33.12 -4.24 45.10
N LEU A 569 -33.08 -5.57 45.22
CA LEU A 569 -33.22 -6.31 46.50
C LEU A 569 -32.46 -7.66 46.42
N SER A 570 -31.62 -7.90 47.44
CA SER A 570 -30.87 -9.14 47.68
C SER A 570 -31.76 -10.22 48.31
N THR A 571 -31.39 -11.50 48.17
CA THR A 571 -30.99 -12.46 49.25
C THR A 571 -31.25 -13.92 48.82
N ALA A 572 -30.33 -14.79 49.25
CA ALA A 572 -30.17 -16.23 49.05
C ALA A 572 -31.42 -17.13 49.20
N ALA A 573 -31.42 -18.28 48.50
CA ALA A 573 -31.75 -19.61 49.06
C ALA A 573 -31.69 -20.76 48.02
N VAL A 574 -30.84 -21.76 48.35
CA VAL A 574 -31.08 -23.22 48.29
C VAL A 574 -31.00 -23.97 46.94
N SER A 575 -29.94 -24.80 46.88
CA SER A 575 -29.77 -26.06 46.14
C SER A 575 -31.02 -26.95 46.00
N LEU A 576 -31.18 -27.64 44.88
CA LEU A 576 -31.09 -29.12 44.77
C LEU A 576 -31.68 -29.69 43.47
N MET A 577 -31.07 -30.82 43.07
CA MET A 577 -31.56 -31.92 42.21
C MET A 577 -31.19 -31.92 40.71
N ASN A 578 -30.00 -32.48 40.45
CA ASN A 578 -29.72 -33.39 39.31
C ASN A 578 -30.68 -34.61 39.36
N PRO A 579 -30.93 -35.40 38.27
CA PRO A 579 -29.88 -35.89 37.34
C PRO A 579 -30.29 -36.22 35.88
N ARG A 580 -29.30 -36.34 34.98
CA ARG A 580 -28.90 -37.59 34.28
C ARG A 580 -27.79 -37.32 33.25
N ARG A 581 -26.67 -38.04 33.39
CA ARG A 581 -25.61 -38.17 32.36
C ARG A 581 -26.14 -39.01 31.19
N PRO A 582 -25.62 -38.77 29.97
CA PRO A 582 -24.81 -39.84 29.37
C PRO A 582 -23.54 -39.36 28.65
N LEU A 583 -22.56 -40.27 28.68
CA LEU A 583 -21.37 -40.49 27.83
C LEU A 583 -20.33 -39.37 27.73
N GLY A 584 -19.08 -39.75 28.06
CA GLY A 584 -17.95 -38.87 28.36
C GLY A 584 -17.69 -37.79 27.31
N ALA A 585 -17.73 -36.53 27.75
CA ALA A 585 -17.26 -35.40 27.00
C ALA A 585 -15.73 -35.36 27.04
N LEU A 586 -15.09 -35.10 25.90
CA LEU A 586 -13.73 -34.59 25.88
C LEU A 586 -13.63 -33.39 26.85
N GLU A 587 -12.59 -33.36 27.67
CA GLU A 587 -12.37 -32.30 28.65
C GLU A 587 -12.23 -30.96 27.91
N LYS A 588 -13.11 -30.00 28.20
CA LYS A 588 -13.06 -28.67 27.59
C LYS A 588 -11.83 -27.91 28.12
N VAL A 589 -11.06 -27.30 27.22
CA VAL A 589 -9.78 -26.67 27.58
C VAL A 589 -9.99 -25.17 27.82
N LYS A 590 -9.50 -24.66 28.96
CA LYS A 590 -9.54 -23.24 29.30
C LYS A 590 -8.33 -22.52 28.70
N VAL A 591 -8.54 -21.39 28.01
CA VAL A 591 -7.45 -20.63 27.37
C VAL A 591 -7.61 -19.12 27.57
N ARG A 592 -6.47 -18.41 27.64
CA ARG A 592 -6.35 -16.96 27.83
C ARG A 592 -5.43 -16.33 26.79
N THR A 593 -5.63 -15.04 26.49
CA THR A 593 -4.72 -14.24 25.67
C THR A 593 -3.40 -14.03 26.40
N LEU A 594 -2.29 -14.37 25.75
CA LEU A 594 -0.94 -14.22 26.31
C LEU A 594 -0.18 -13.09 25.62
N THR A 595 0.39 -12.18 26.43
CA THR A 595 1.40 -11.25 25.93
C THR A 595 2.68 -12.00 25.58
N VAL A 596 3.51 -11.42 24.71
CA VAL A 596 4.76 -12.07 24.23
C VAL A 596 5.65 -12.55 25.38
N GLU A 597 5.72 -11.79 26.47
CA GLU A 597 6.55 -12.06 27.65
C GLU A 597 6.04 -13.21 28.52
N GLN A 598 4.76 -13.58 28.39
CA GLN A 598 4.10 -14.60 29.20
C GLN A 598 4.04 -15.98 28.53
N ARG A 599 4.56 -16.12 27.30
CA ARG A 599 4.52 -17.37 26.54
C ARG A 599 5.70 -18.26 26.89
N THR A 600 5.44 -19.56 26.99
CA THR A 600 6.44 -20.59 27.30
C THR A 600 6.83 -21.41 26.07
N GLU A 601 7.92 -22.18 26.16
CA GLU A 601 8.33 -23.13 25.12
C GLU A 601 7.23 -24.17 24.83
N GLU A 602 6.55 -24.66 25.88
CA GLU A 602 5.44 -25.60 25.74
C GLU A 602 4.24 -24.99 25.01
N ASP A 603 3.97 -23.69 25.19
CA ASP A 603 2.91 -23.00 24.46
C ASP A 603 3.20 -22.93 22.95
N ILE A 604 4.48 -22.78 22.59
CA ILE A 604 4.93 -22.58 21.21
C ILE A 604 5.18 -23.90 20.48
N GLU A 605 5.82 -24.89 21.10
CA GLU A 605 6.17 -26.16 20.45
C GLU A 605 5.12 -27.27 20.71
N GLY A 606 4.36 -27.19 21.81
CA GLY A 606 3.42 -28.23 22.25
C GLY A 606 4.09 -29.40 22.98
N SER A 607 3.32 -30.16 23.78
CA SER A 607 3.78 -31.33 24.53
C SER A 607 2.74 -32.47 24.54
N HIS A 608 3.10 -33.67 25.03
CA HIS A 608 2.18 -34.81 25.09
C HIS A 608 0.97 -34.49 26.00
N GLY A 609 -0.18 -34.19 25.39
CA GLY A 609 -1.43 -33.84 26.07
C GLY A 609 -1.83 -32.36 25.97
N ASN A 610 -0.96 -31.49 25.45
CA ASN A 610 -1.22 -30.05 25.21
C ASN A 610 -0.75 -29.68 23.80
N GLU A 611 -1.69 -29.47 22.86
CA GLU A 611 -1.37 -29.15 21.45
C GLU A 611 -0.74 -27.75 21.25
N GLY A 612 -0.44 -27.01 22.32
CA GLY A 612 0.25 -25.72 22.26
C GLY A 612 -0.52 -24.72 21.40
N LEU A 613 0.11 -24.21 20.34
CA LEU A 613 -0.47 -23.27 19.36
C LEU A 613 -1.64 -23.83 18.55
N LEU A 614 -1.82 -25.15 18.48
CA LEU A 614 -2.88 -25.79 17.68
C LEU A 614 -4.06 -26.26 18.50
N LEU A 615 -4.09 -25.92 19.78
CA LEU A 615 -5.18 -26.26 20.67
C LEU A 615 -6.53 -25.71 20.14
N GLY A 616 -7.54 -26.57 20.18
CA GLY A 616 -8.92 -26.23 19.82
C GLY A 616 -9.25 -26.44 18.35
N ARG A 617 -8.84 -27.59 17.80
CA ARG A 617 -9.13 -27.97 16.42
C ARG A 617 -10.65 -28.06 16.17
N PRO A 618 -11.17 -27.31 15.19
CA PRO A 618 -12.56 -27.43 14.78
C PRO A 618 -12.78 -28.70 13.93
N PRO A 619 -13.99 -29.26 13.89
CA PRO A 619 -14.25 -30.51 13.17
C PRO A 619 -14.04 -30.40 11.66
N GLU A 620 -14.10 -29.20 11.09
CA GLU A 620 -13.85 -28.94 9.67
C GLU A 620 -12.36 -28.93 9.30
N GLU A 621 -11.45 -28.80 10.26
CA GLU A 621 -10.00 -28.82 10.01
C GLU A 621 -9.45 -30.26 9.98
N PRO A 622 -8.59 -30.59 8.99
CA PRO A 622 -8.03 -31.93 8.87
C PRO A 622 -7.09 -32.28 10.04
N ASP A 623 -7.05 -33.56 10.42
CA ASP A 623 -6.17 -34.13 11.46
C ASP A 623 -4.72 -34.38 10.97
N GLN A 624 -4.35 -33.81 9.83
CA GLN A 624 -3.03 -34.04 9.24
C GLN A 624 -1.99 -33.11 9.89
N PRO A 625 -0.80 -33.60 10.27
CA PRO A 625 0.25 -32.73 10.77
C PRO A 625 0.68 -31.74 9.68
N ILE A 626 0.81 -30.46 10.03
CA ILE A 626 1.20 -29.42 9.06
C ILE A 626 2.73 -29.28 9.04
N THR A 627 3.31 -28.88 10.18
CA THR A 627 4.75 -28.71 10.41
C THR A 627 5.00 -28.54 11.92
N GLU A 628 6.22 -28.18 12.32
CA GLU A 628 6.54 -27.77 13.70
C GLU A 628 5.80 -26.47 14.09
N ASN A 629 5.19 -26.42 15.27
CA ASN A 629 4.35 -25.29 15.69
C ASN A 629 5.10 -23.94 15.67
N SER A 630 6.38 -23.92 16.04
CA SER A 630 7.20 -22.69 15.95
C SER A 630 7.38 -22.17 14.52
N LEU A 631 7.36 -23.04 13.50
CA LEU A 631 7.43 -22.63 12.10
C LEU A 631 6.11 -22.01 11.60
N LEU A 632 4.97 -22.43 12.14
CA LEU A 632 3.67 -21.81 11.86
C LEU A 632 3.61 -20.38 12.39
N GLU A 633 4.15 -20.14 13.57
CA GLU A 633 4.17 -18.79 14.13
C GLU A 633 5.12 -17.86 13.35
N ILE A 634 6.25 -18.38 12.84
CA ILE A 634 7.11 -17.63 11.91
C ILE A 634 6.35 -17.30 10.61
N LEU A 635 5.57 -18.24 10.07
CA LEU A 635 4.74 -18.00 8.89
C LEU A 635 3.71 -16.89 9.13
N ASP A 636 3.01 -16.90 10.26
CA ASP A 636 2.09 -15.83 10.66
C ASP A 636 2.80 -14.47 10.75
N GLY A 637 3.98 -14.43 11.37
CA GLY A 637 4.81 -13.23 11.45
C GLY A 637 5.30 -12.73 10.07
N ILE A 638 5.58 -13.61 9.11
CA ILE A 638 5.91 -13.26 7.72
C ILE A 638 4.72 -12.56 7.03
N VAL A 639 3.51 -13.10 7.19
CA VAL A 639 2.28 -12.50 6.62
C VAL A 639 2.05 -11.11 7.23
N MET A 640 2.18 -10.98 8.55
CA MET A 640 2.05 -9.69 9.24
C MET A 640 3.12 -8.69 8.80
N MET A 641 4.38 -9.13 8.65
CA MET A 641 5.48 -8.30 8.16
C MET A 641 5.20 -7.74 6.76
N TYR A 642 4.61 -8.54 5.87
CA TYR A 642 4.21 -8.08 4.54
C TYR A 642 3.16 -6.97 4.60
N ASN A 643 2.15 -7.13 5.47
CA ASN A 643 1.10 -6.14 5.68
C ASN A 643 1.64 -4.82 6.25
N LEU A 644 2.54 -4.88 7.24
CA LEU A 644 3.01 -3.70 7.95
C LEU A 644 3.92 -2.80 7.10
N SER A 645 4.75 -3.36 6.22
CA SER A 645 5.77 -2.55 5.52
C SER A 645 6.12 -2.99 4.10
N VAL A 646 6.22 -4.30 3.82
CA VAL A 646 6.84 -4.78 2.55
C VAL A 646 6.06 -4.34 1.32
N HIS A 647 4.72 -4.44 1.33
CA HIS A 647 3.91 -4.08 0.17
C HIS A 647 4.13 -2.62 -0.26
N GLN A 648 4.17 -1.69 0.69
CA GLN A 648 4.37 -0.27 0.42
C GLN A 648 5.75 -0.01 -0.21
N GLN A 649 6.77 -0.76 0.21
CA GLN A 649 8.14 -0.61 -0.29
C GLN A 649 8.29 -1.19 -1.69
N LEU A 650 7.63 -2.32 -1.98
CA LEU A 650 7.53 -2.84 -3.35
C LEU A 650 6.91 -1.82 -4.30
N GLY A 651 5.91 -1.04 -3.87
CA GLY A 651 5.34 0.02 -4.69
C GLY A 651 6.32 1.18 -4.95
N LYS A 652 7.03 1.65 -3.92
CA LYS A 652 8.01 2.75 -4.05
C LYS A 652 9.15 2.44 -5.02
N MET A 653 9.59 1.19 -5.07
CA MET A 653 10.70 0.75 -5.93
C MET A 653 10.33 0.72 -7.43
N VAL A 654 9.03 0.67 -7.77
CA VAL A 654 8.55 0.77 -9.16
C VAL A 654 8.79 2.17 -9.73
N GLY A 655 8.82 3.21 -8.89
CA GLY A 655 9.03 4.58 -9.34
C GLY A 655 10.32 4.77 -10.17
N VAL A 656 11.37 3.95 -9.93
CA VAL A 656 12.58 3.99 -10.78
C VAL A 656 12.30 3.51 -12.20
N SER A 657 11.42 2.52 -12.38
CA SER A 657 10.97 2.10 -13.70
C SER A 657 10.13 3.18 -14.38
N ASP A 658 9.33 3.92 -13.62
CA ASP A 658 8.54 5.03 -14.14
C ASP A 658 9.46 6.18 -14.57
N ASP A 659 10.46 6.52 -13.78
CA ASP A 659 11.52 7.48 -14.15
C ASP A 659 12.22 7.05 -15.45
N VAL A 660 12.61 5.78 -15.58
CA VAL A 660 13.23 5.26 -16.83
C VAL A 660 12.31 5.50 -18.02
N ASN A 661 11.01 5.23 -17.89
CA ASN A 661 10.04 5.44 -18.96
C ASN A 661 9.88 6.92 -19.30
N GLU A 662 9.76 7.80 -18.30
CA GLU A 662 9.61 9.24 -18.48
C GLU A 662 10.81 9.84 -19.23
N TYR A 663 12.03 9.52 -18.78
CA TYR A 663 13.26 9.99 -19.43
C TYR A 663 13.47 9.38 -20.82
N ALA A 664 13.06 8.12 -21.04
CA ALA A 664 13.09 7.51 -22.37
C ALA A 664 12.15 8.23 -23.35
N MET A 665 10.95 8.62 -22.90
CA MET A 665 10.02 9.40 -23.71
C MET A 665 10.52 10.83 -23.97
N ALA A 666 11.07 11.48 -22.95
CA ALA A 666 11.67 12.81 -23.09
C ALA A 666 12.86 12.81 -24.08
N LEU A 667 13.70 11.78 -24.04
CA LEU A 667 14.81 11.60 -24.99
C LEU A 667 14.28 11.45 -26.42
N LYS A 668 13.29 10.59 -26.63
CA LYS A 668 12.67 10.36 -27.95
C LYS A 668 12.01 11.62 -28.50
N ASP A 669 11.30 12.38 -27.67
CA ASP A 669 10.70 13.66 -28.07
C ASP A 669 11.78 14.71 -28.42
N THR A 670 12.89 14.71 -27.68
CA THR A 670 14.05 15.57 -27.97
C THR A 670 14.72 15.20 -29.30
N GLU A 671 14.91 13.92 -29.58
CA GLU A 671 15.44 13.42 -30.86
C GLU A 671 14.53 13.81 -32.04
N GLU A 672 13.21 13.74 -31.84
CA GLU A 672 12.26 14.16 -32.86
C GLU A 672 12.28 15.69 -33.06
N LYS A 673 12.42 16.48 -31.99
CA LYS A 673 12.61 17.94 -32.07
C LYS A 673 13.91 18.30 -32.80
N ILE A 674 15.00 17.56 -32.57
CA ILE A 674 16.26 17.73 -33.30
C ILE A 674 16.03 17.46 -34.79
N SER A 675 15.35 16.37 -35.16
CA SER A 675 15.07 16.03 -36.56
C SER A 675 14.22 17.08 -37.29
N ARG A 676 13.37 17.80 -36.55
CA ARG A 676 12.48 18.86 -37.07
C ARG A 676 13.11 20.28 -36.99
N CYS A 677 14.29 20.42 -36.39
CA CYS A 677 14.90 21.71 -36.12
C CYS A 677 15.38 22.40 -37.43
N PRO A 678 14.96 23.65 -37.72
CA PRO A 678 15.42 24.36 -38.91
C PRO A 678 16.91 24.69 -38.86
N LYS A 679 17.64 24.47 -39.96
CA LYS A 679 19.10 24.71 -40.07
C LYS A 679 19.56 26.15 -39.75
N ARG A 680 18.65 27.12 -39.67
CA ARG A 680 18.94 28.54 -39.37
C ARG A 680 19.05 28.85 -37.87
N ARG A 681 18.55 28.00 -36.96
CA ARG A 681 18.56 28.23 -35.50
C ARG A 681 19.55 27.30 -34.80
N ARG A 682 20.85 27.61 -34.91
CA ARG A 682 21.92 26.81 -34.29
C ARG A 682 21.87 26.85 -32.76
N ASP A 683 21.45 27.98 -32.19
CA ASP A 683 21.20 28.18 -30.76
C ASP A 683 20.28 27.10 -30.18
N ILE A 684 19.15 26.84 -30.83
CA ILE A 684 18.18 25.82 -30.40
C ILE A 684 18.73 24.42 -30.63
N HIS A 685 19.42 24.19 -31.75
CA HIS A 685 20.00 22.89 -32.07
C HIS A 685 21.08 22.47 -31.06
N GLU A 686 21.95 23.39 -30.64
CA GLU A 686 22.97 23.15 -29.62
C GLU A 686 22.36 22.82 -28.25
N GLU A 687 21.32 23.56 -27.83
CA GLU A 687 20.64 23.29 -26.55
C GLU A 687 19.86 21.96 -26.57
N LEU A 688 19.29 21.59 -27.71
CA LEU A 688 18.64 20.28 -27.89
C LEU A 688 19.64 19.12 -27.85
N LEU A 689 20.83 19.27 -28.47
CA LEU A 689 21.91 18.27 -28.37
C LEU A 689 22.42 18.12 -26.93
N LYS A 690 22.55 19.24 -26.22
CA LYS A 690 22.91 19.22 -24.80
C LYS A 690 21.85 18.50 -23.96
N SER A 691 20.57 18.79 -24.21
CA SER A 691 19.44 18.11 -23.55
C SER A 691 19.42 16.61 -23.87
N GLN A 692 19.65 16.23 -25.13
CA GLN A 692 19.76 14.83 -25.56
C GLN A 692 20.86 14.10 -24.78
N LYS A 693 22.04 14.72 -24.64
CA LYS A 693 23.16 14.15 -23.88
C LYS A 693 22.79 13.96 -22.41
N VAL A 694 22.20 14.97 -21.76
CA VAL A 694 21.78 14.90 -20.35
C VAL A 694 20.73 13.80 -20.13
N PHE A 695 19.70 13.73 -20.99
CA PHE A 695 18.69 12.69 -20.89
C PHE A 695 19.27 11.30 -21.14
N SER A 696 20.18 11.14 -22.10
CA SER A 696 20.85 9.87 -22.39
C SER A 696 21.71 9.38 -21.22
N GLU A 697 22.52 10.27 -20.63
CA GLU A 697 23.35 9.96 -19.45
C GLU A 697 22.47 9.57 -18.25
N LYS A 698 21.43 10.36 -17.97
CA LYS A 698 20.48 10.07 -16.88
C LYS A 698 19.77 8.74 -17.08
N LEU A 699 19.32 8.45 -18.29
CA LEU A 699 18.65 7.20 -18.64
C LEU A 699 19.59 6.00 -18.53
N ASN A 700 20.86 6.15 -18.88
CA ASN A 700 21.87 5.12 -18.68
C ASN A 700 22.10 4.80 -17.19
N HIS A 701 22.14 5.82 -16.33
CA HIS A 701 22.23 5.62 -14.88
C HIS A 701 20.97 4.93 -14.33
N LEU A 702 19.79 5.41 -14.71
CA LEU A 702 18.52 4.84 -14.26
C LEU A 702 18.35 3.38 -14.75
N SER A 703 18.75 3.06 -15.98
CA SER A 703 18.74 1.69 -16.52
C SER A 703 19.61 0.74 -15.71
N ARG A 704 20.83 1.14 -15.32
CA ARG A 704 21.71 0.31 -14.47
C ARG A 704 21.17 0.18 -13.04
N ARG A 705 20.56 1.24 -12.49
CA ARG A 705 19.88 1.17 -11.19
C ARG A 705 18.67 0.23 -11.24
N LEU A 706 17.90 0.29 -12.31
CA LEU A 706 16.77 -0.62 -12.54
C LEU A 706 17.25 -2.07 -12.69
N ALA A 707 18.40 -2.31 -13.34
CA ALA A 707 19.02 -3.64 -13.38
C ALA A 707 19.30 -4.19 -11.97
N TRP A 708 19.85 -3.35 -11.08
CA TRP A 708 20.07 -3.72 -9.68
C TRP A 708 18.77 -4.08 -8.97
N ILE A 709 17.77 -3.20 -9.05
CA ILE A 709 16.45 -3.41 -8.41
C ILE A 709 15.78 -4.68 -8.94
N ASN A 710 15.82 -4.92 -10.25
CA ASN A 710 15.26 -6.12 -10.87
C ASN A 710 15.95 -7.41 -10.39
N VAL A 711 17.24 -7.35 -10.09
CA VAL A 711 17.97 -8.51 -9.58
C VAL A 711 17.69 -8.73 -8.08
N THR A 712 17.64 -7.67 -7.27
CA THR A 712 17.47 -7.79 -5.80
C THR A 712 16.03 -7.94 -5.34
N ILE A 713 15.07 -7.38 -6.08
CA ILE A 713 13.67 -7.20 -5.64
C ILE A 713 12.67 -7.79 -6.65
N TYR A 714 12.78 -7.48 -7.94
CA TYR A 714 11.82 -7.94 -8.96
C TYR A 714 12.28 -9.16 -9.77
N SER A 715 13.11 -10.02 -9.16
CA SER A 715 13.60 -11.22 -9.83
C SER A 715 12.47 -12.27 -9.92
N LYS A 716 12.63 -13.27 -10.80
CA LYS A 716 11.67 -14.36 -10.94
C LYS A 716 11.53 -15.18 -9.65
N GLU A 717 12.62 -15.36 -8.92
CA GLU A 717 12.63 -16.04 -7.61
C GLU A 717 11.85 -15.23 -6.57
N LYS A 718 12.06 -13.90 -6.51
CA LYS A 718 11.32 -13.04 -5.57
C LYS A 718 9.84 -12.98 -5.89
N MET A 719 9.47 -13.04 -7.18
CA MET A 719 8.08 -13.18 -7.60
C MET A 719 7.47 -14.49 -7.09
N GLN A 720 8.20 -15.61 -7.15
CA GLN A 720 7.74 -16.89 -6.63
C GLN A 720 7.52 -16.85 -5.12
N ASP A 721 8.33 -16.10 -4.36
CA ASP A 721 8.11 -15.91 -2.92
C ASP A 721 6.80 -15.16 -2.63
N ILE A 722 6.52 -14.07 -3.36
CA ILE A 722 5.26 -13.30 -3.19
C ILE A 722 4.05 -14.12 -3.66
N TYR A 723 4.20 -14.90 -4.72
CA TYR A 723 3.16 -15.82 -5.20
C TYR A 723 2.91 -16.95 -4.21
N TRP A 724 3.96 -17.49 -3.59
CA TRP A 724 3.84 -18.46 -2.51
C TRP A 724 3.10 -17.85 -1.31
N LEU A 725 3.44 -16.62 -0.90
CA LEU A 725 2.73 -15.90 0.16
C LEU A 725 1.25 -15.69 -0.17
N LEU A 726 0.92 -15.31 -1.41
CA LEU A 726 -0.46 -15.22 -1.88
C LEU A 726 -1.21 -16.54 -1.71
N ARG A 727 -0.60 -17.67 -2.11
CA ARG A 727 -1.20 -19.01 -1.96
C ARG A 727 -1.39 -19.40 -0.49
N VAL A 728 -0.43 -19.07 0.39
CA VAL A 728 -0.55 -19.26 1.84
C VAL A 728 -1.76 -18.49 2.37
N CYS A 729 -1.92 -17.21 2.02
CA CYS A 729 -3.05 -16.41 2.47
C CYS A 729 -4.38 -16.94 1.93
N ILE A 730 -4.46 -17.29 0.65
CA ILE A 730 -5.68 -17.88 0.04
C ILE A 730 -6.10 -19.13 0.81
N ARG A 731 -5.18 -20.07 1.06
CA ARG A 731 -5.50 -21.29 1.82
C ARG A 731 -5.89 -20.99 3.26
N THR A 732 -5.20 -20.07 3.92
CA THR A 732 -5.52 -19.65 5.28
C THR A 732 -6.95 -19.10 5.36
N ILE A 733 -7.35 -18.28 4.38
CA ILE A 733 -8.71 -17.74 4.26
C ILE A 733 -9.72 -18.87 3.98
N GLU A 734 -9.42 -19.78 3.04
CA GLU A 734 -10.29 -20.93 2.71
C GLU A 734 -10.53 -21.84 3.92
N HIS A 735 -9.50 -22.12 4.71
CA HIS A 735 -9.59 -22.90 5.94
C HIS A 735 -10.35 -22.15 7.03
N GLY A 736 -10.05 -20.87 7.24
CA GLY A 736 -10.79 -20.02 8.17
C GLY A 736 -12.28 -19.92 7.84
N ASP A 737 -12.62 -19.78 6.56
CA ASP A 737 -14.00 -19.63 6.09
C ASP A 737 -14.86 -20.87 6.41
N ARG A 738 -14.26 -22.08 6.37
CA ARG A 738 -14.93 -23.36 6.71
C ARG A 738 -15.36 -23.45 8.18
N THR A 739 -14.70 -22.72 9.08
CA THR A 739 -15.03 -22.72 10.52
C THR A 739 -16.32 -21.97 10.87
N GLY A 740 -17.02 -21.40 9.86
CA GLY A 740 -18.30 -20.74 10.03
C GLY A 740 -18.19 -19.42 10.78
N SER A 741 -18.86 -19.29 11.94
CA SER A 741 -18.84 -18.07 12.77
C SER A 741 -17.45 -17.73 13.32
N LEU A 742 -16.58 -18.73 13.51
CA LEU A 742 -15.22 -18.51 14.02
C LEU A 742 -14.30 -17.80 13.02
N PHE A 743 -14.68 -17.72 11.74
CA PHE A 743 -14.01 -16.89 10.74
C PHE A 743 -13.89 -15.42 11.17
N ALA A 744 -14.83 -14.93 11.98
CA ALA A 744 -14.81 -13.57 12.54
C ALA A 744 -13.56 -13.26 13.37
N PHE A 745 -12.87 -14.28 13.92
CA PHE A 745 -11.63 -14.12 14.69
C PHE A 745 -10.38 -13.96 13.82
N MET A 746 -10.44 -14.23 12.51
CA MET A 746 -9.29 -14.09 11.62
C MET A 746 -8.80 -12.63 11.59
N PRO A 747 -7.50 -12.36 11.70
CA PRO A 747 -6.95 -11.03 11.51
C PRO A 747 -7.26 -10.49 10.11
N GLU A 748 -7.73 -9.25 10.01
CA GLU A 748 -8.15 -8.67 8.73
C GLU A 748 -7.01 -8.60 7.70
N PHE A 749 -5.77 -8.51 8.18
CA PHE A 749 -4.60 -8.37 7.33
C PHE A 749 -4.38 -9.56 6.39
N TYR A 750 -4.91 -10.75 6.68
CA TYR A 750 -4.81 -11.90 5.76
C TYR A 750 -5.52 -11.62 4.42
N LEU A 751 -6.70 -10.98 4.47
CA LEU A 751 -7.40 -10.53 3.26
C LEU A 751 -6.61 -9.43 2.55
N SER A 752 -6.11 -8.44 3.32
CA SER A 752 -5.29 -7.35 2.78
C SER A 752 -4.03 -7.87 2.08
N VAL A 753 -3.30 -8.81 2.68
CA VAL A 753 -2.08 -9.39 2.11
C VAL A 753 -2.39 -10.19 0.85
N ALA A 754 -3.49 -10.95 0.79
CA ALA A 754 -3.89 -11.65 -0.43
C ALA A 754 -4.15 -10.67 -1.59
N MET A 755 -4.92 -9.60 -1.34
CA MET A 755 -5.20 -8.57 -2.36
C MET A 755 -3.93 -7.82 -2.78
N ASN A 756 -3.13 -7.40 -1.81
CA ASN A 756 -1.90 -6.63 -2.02
C ASN A 756 -0.80 -7.46 -2.70
N SER A 757 -0.72 -8.76 -2.44
CA SER A 757 0.22 -9.67 -3.11
C SER A 757 -0.17 -9.88 -4.58
N TYR A 758 -1.46 -10.08 -4.88
CA TYR A 758 -1.94 -10.13 -6.27
C TYR A 758 -1.67 -8.80 -7.00
N SER A 759 -1.97 -7.66 -6.37
CA SER A 759 -1.69 -6.34 -6.93
C SER A 759 -0.18 -6.16 -7.22
N ALA A 760 0.68 -6.56 -6.29
CA ALA A 760 2.13 -6.47 -6.47
C ALA A 760 2.63 -7.36 -7.62
N LEU A 761 2.23 -8.63 -7.67
CA LEU A 761 2.60 -9.58 -8.73
C LEU A 761 2.21 -9.08 -10.12
N LYS A 762 1.06 -8.42 -10.22
CA LYS A 762 0.53 -7.91 -11.48
C LYS A 762 1.18 -6.58 -11.90
N ASN A 763 1.34 -5.66 -10.96
CA ASN A 763 1.64 -4.26 -11.28
C ASN A 763 3.12 -3.89 -11.10
N TYR A 764 3.86 -4.59 -10.24
CA TYR A 764 5.21 -4.16 -9.86
C TYR A 764 6.31 -4.95 -10.56
N PHE A 765 6.09 -6.23 -10.84
CA PHE A 765 7.09 -7.05 -11.50
C PHE A 765 7.14 -6.77 -13.01
N SER A 766 8.35 -6.79 -13.59
CA SER A 766 8.56 -6.54 -15.01
C SER A 766 7.82 -7.55 -15.88
N PRO A 767 7.13 -7.13 -16.96
CA PRO A 767 6.55 -8.02 -17.99
C PRO A 767 7.46 -9.05 -18.63
N VAL A 768 8.78 -8.96 -18.45
CA VAL A 768 9.69 -10.06 -18.83
C VAL A 768 9.44 -11.30 -17.99
N ASN A 769 9.04 -11.11 -16.73
CA ASN A 769 8.57 -12.17 -15.84
C ASN A 769 7.04 -12.01 -15.75
N SER A 770 6.29 -12.78 -16.53
CA SER A 770 4.82 -12.72 -16.45
C SER A 770 4.31 -13.60 -15.30
N MET A 771 3.33 -13.09 -14.56
CA MET A 771 2.59 -13.87 -13.56
C MET A 771 1.91 -15.11 -14.20
N GLU A 772 1.63 -15.06 -15.51
CA GLU A 772 1.03 -16.16 -16.28
C GLU A 772 1.94 -17.39 -16.39
N GLU A 773 3.26 -17.22 -16.22
CA GLU A 773 4.22 -18.34 -16.23
C GLU A 773 4.28 -19.11 -14.91
N LEU A 774 3.59 -18.64 -13.87
CA LEU A 774 3.65 -19.25 -12.54
C LEU A 774 2.82 -20.54 -12.47
N PRO A 775 3.30 -21.55 -11.73
CA PRO A 775 2.62 -22.85 -11.64
C PRO A 775 1.25 -22.70 -10.98
N GLY A 776 0.21 -23.23 -11.61
CA GLY A 776 -1.17 -23.16 -11.10
C GLY A 776 -1.76 -21.74 -11.05
N TYR A 777 -1.26 -20.82 -11.89
CA TYR A 777 -1.71 -19.42 -11.93
C TYR A 777 -3.24 -19.30 -12.09
N GLU A 778 -3.82 -19.98 -13.08
CA GLU A 778 -5.27 -19.90 -13.34
C GLU A 778 -6.11 -20.38 -12.15
N GLU A 779 -5.67 -21.46 -11.48
CA GLU A 779 -6.35 -22.00 -10.29
C GLU A 779 -6.25 -21.02 -9.12
N THR A 780 -5.07 -20.43 -8.90
CA THR A 780 -4.87 -19.42 -7.84
C THR A 780 -5.73 -18.19 -8.08
N LEU A 781 -5.86 -17.75 -9.34
CA LEU A 781 -6.76 -16.66 -9.69
C LEU A 781 -8.23 -17.03 -9.44
N MET A 782 -8.65 -18.25 -9.74
CA MET A 782 -10.02 -18.71 -9.51
C MET A 782 -10.35 -18.76 -8.02
N ARG A 783 -9.42 -19.25 -7.18
CA ARG A 783 -9.57 -19.27 -5.72
C ARG A 783 -9.65 -17.85 -5.14
N LEU A 784 -8.79 -16.94 -5.59
CA LEU A 784 -8.86 -15.54 -5.19
C LEU A 784 -10.16 -14.87 -5.66
N ALA A 785 -10.64 -15.19 -6.87
CA ALA A 785 -11.92 -14.71 -7.37
C ALA A 785 -13.09 -15.17 -6.49
N ALA A 786 -13.08 -16.43 -6.04
CA ALA A 786 -14.10 -16.96 -5.13
C ALA A 786 -14.11 -16.23 -3.79
N ILE A 787 -12.93 -15.95 -3.22
CA ILE A 787 -12.77 -15.16 -1.99
C ILE A 787 -13.35 -13.75 -2.18
N LEU A 788 -12.94 -13.04 -3.25
CA LEU A 788 -13.41 -11.68 -3.54
C LEU A 788 -14.92 -11.63 -3.78
N ALA A 789 -15.47 -12.59 -4.53
CA ALA A 789 -16.89 -12.69 -4.87
C ALA A 789 -17.77 -12.99 -3.65
N LYS A 790 -17.25 -13.77 -2.68
CA LYS A 790 -17.98 -14.13 -1.46
C LYS A 790 -17.90 -13.05 -0.38
N HIS A 791 -16.70 -12.56 -0.09
CA HIS A 791 -16.46 -11.86 1.18
C HIS A 791 -16.75 -10.35 1.16
N PHE A 792 -16.89 -9.69 0.01
CA PHE A 792 -17.18 -8.25 -0.03
C PHE A 792 -18.55 -7.87 0.59
N ALA A 793 -19.46 -8.84 0.67
CA ALA A 793 -20.80 -8.71 1.25
C ALA A 793 -21.04 -9.70 2.42
N ASP A 794 -19.97 -10.23 3.02
CA ASP A 794 -20.07 -11.20 4.11
C ASP A 794 -20.36 -10.49 5.44
N SER A 795 -21.46 -10.87 6.09
CA SER A 795 -21.92 -10.26 7.34
C SER A 795 -20.98 -10.53 8.52
N ARG A 796 -20.09 -11.52 8.42
CA ARG A 796 -19.05 -11.80 9.44
C ARG A 796 -17.94 -10.76 9.42
N ILE A 797 -17.83 -9.97 8.34
CA ILE A 797 -16.86 -8.89 8.18
C ILE A 797 -17.52 -7.56 8.53
N VAL A 798 -17.21 -7.04 9.71
CA VAL A 798 -17.80 -5.82 10.27
C VAL A 798 -17.06 -4.57 9.81
N GLY A 799 -15.73 -4.65 9.63
CA GLY A 799 -14.92 -3.51 9.20
C GLY A 799 -15.32 -2.99 7.82
N THR A 800 -15.65 -1.69 7.74
CA THR A 800 -16.03 -1.02 6.49
C THR A 800 -14.85 -0.90 5.53
N ASP A 801 -13.67 -0.59 6.06
CA ASP A 801 -12.47 -0.34 5.26
C ASP A 801 -12.00 -1.58 4.50
N ILE A 802 -12.05 -2.75 5.16
CA ILE A 802 -11.70 -4.02 4.52
C ILE A 802 -12.75 -4.45 3.50
N ARG A 803 -14.04 -4.18 3.75
CA ARG A 803 -15.11 -4.43 2.76
C ARG A 803 -14.95 -3.56 1.53
N ASP A 804 -14.64 -2.28 1.70
CA ASP A 804 -14.36 -1.36 0.61
C ASP A 804 -13.10 -1.78 -0.16
N SER A 805 -12.07 -2.27 0.55
CA SER A 805 -10.86 -2.82 -0.05
C SER A 805 -11.15 -4.08 -0.89
N LEU A 806 -11.97 -5.01 -0.40
CA LEU A 806 -12.43 -6.20 -1.15
C LEU A 806 -13.19 -5.80 -2.40
N MET A 807 -14.10 -4.83 -2.28
CA MET A 807 -14.89 -4.34 -3.41
C MET A 807 -14.01 -3.65 -4.45
N GLN A 808 -13.05 -2.83 -4.03
CA GLN A 808 -12.07 -2.20 -4.91
C GLN A 808 -11.17 -3.24 -5.58
N ALA A 809 -10.74 -4.27 -4.85
CA ALA A 809 -9.95 -5.36 -5.39
C ALA A 809 -10.72 -6.15 -6.44
N LEU A 810 -11.97 -6.53 -6.17
CA LEU A 810 -12.86 -7.18 -7.14
C LEU A 810 -13.06 -6.32 -8.38
N ALA A 811 -13.25 -5.01 -8.20
CA ALA A 811 -13.47 -4.09 -9.30
C ALA A 811 -12.23 -3.93 -10.19
N SER A 812 -11.03 -3.89 -9.59
CA SER A 812 -9.77 -4.02 -10.32
C SER A 812 -9.64 -5.39 -10.99
N TYR A 813 -10.06 -6.47 -10.32
CA TYR A 813 -9.96 -7.84 -10.81
C TYR A 813 -10.74 -8.07 -12.11
N VAL A 814 -12.00 -7.60 -12.18
CA VAL A 814 -12.84 -7.73 -13.39
C VAL A 814 -12.36 -6.87 -14.56
N CYS A 815 -11.40 -5.96 -14.34
CA CYS A 815 -10.86 -5.14 -15.42
C CYS A 815 -9.91 -5.87 -16.36
N TYR A 816 -9.42 -7.06 -15.98
CA TYR A 816 -8.40 -7.78 -16.73
C TYR A 816 -8.94 -9.11 -17.28
N PRO A 817 -8.65 -9.48 -18.54
CA PRO A 817 -9.24 -10.66 -19.16
C PRO A 817 -9.02 -11.99 -18.42
N HIS A 818 -7.80 -12.28 -17.95
CA HIS A 818 -7.50 -13.54 -17.23
C HIS A 818 -8.19 -13.61 -15.87
N SER A 819 -8.18 -12.50 -15.14
CA SER A 819 -8.83 -12.36 -13.84
C SER A 819 -10.36 -12.41 -13.96
N LEU A 820 -10.94 -11.79 -14.99
CA LEU A 820 -12.37 -11.88 -15.29
C LEU A 820 -12.78 -13.32 -15.65
N ARG A 821 -12.00 -14.02 -16.48
CA ARG A 821 -12.22 -15.45 -16.77
C ARG A 821 -12.17 -16.30 -15.51
N ALA A 822 -11.33 -15.94 -14.54
CA ALA A 822 -11.29 -16.62 -13.25
C ALA A 822 -12.59 -16.42 -12.46
N VAL A 823 -13.17 -15.21 -12.45
CA VAL A 823 -14.52 -14.95 -11.89
C VAL A 823 -15.59 -15.74 -12.64
N GLU A 824 -15.49 -15.86 -13.96
CA GLU A 824 -16.42 -16.67 -14.76
C GLU A 824 -16.30 -18.18 -14.47
N ARG A 825 -15.18 -18.66 -13.93
CA ARG A 825 -14.95 -20.09 -13.63
C ARG A 825 -15.32 -20.51 -12.20
N ILE A 826 -15.60 -19.57 -11.29
CA ILE A 826 -16.04 -19.92 -9.92
C ILE A 826 -17.40 -20.65 -9.95
N PRO A 827 -17.78 -21.40 -8.90
CA PRO A 827 -19.06 -22.11 -8.85
C PRO A 827 -20.26 -21.19 -9.11
N GLU A 828 -21.27 -21.72 -9.82
CA GLU A 828 -22.42 -20.93 -10.28
C GLU A 828 -23.18 -20.26 -9.13
N ASP A 829 -23.42 -20.99 -8.04
CA ASP A 829 -24.08 -20.45 -6.84
C ASP A 829 -23.36 -19.21 -6.27
N GLN A 830 -22.02 -19.20 -6.34
CA GLN A 830 -21.22 -18.07 -5.90
C GLN A 830 -21.30 -16.90 -6.89
N ARG A 831 -21.33 -17.15 -8.20
CA ARG A 831 -21.54 -16.10 -9.22
C ARG A 831 -22.91 -15.44 -9.05
N ILE A 832 -23.95 -16.22 -8.84
CA ILE A 832 -25.32 -15.74 -8.63
C ILE A 832 -25.40 -14.93 -7.32
N SER A 833 -24.81 -15.44 -6.23
CA SER A 833 -24.76 -14.73 -4.95
C SER A 833 -24.00 -13.39 -5.06
N MET A 834 -22.85 -13.38 -5.73
CA MET A 834 -22.08 -12.17 -6.03
C MET A 834 -22.94 -11.15 -6.80
N MET A 835 -23.59 -11.59 -7.89
CA MET A 835 -24.44 -10.71 -8.70
C MET A 835 -25.63 -10.17 -7.89
N LYS A 836 -26.28 -11.01 -7.06
CA LYS A 836 -27.36 -10.57 -6.17
C LYS A 836 -26.89 -9.48 -5.20
N ASN A 837 -25.70 -9.64 -4.63
CA ASN A 837 -25.10 -8.64 -3.74
C ASN A 837 -24.66 -7.36 -4.48
N LEU A 838 -24.29 -7.43 -5.77
CA LEU A 838 -24.02 -6.25 -6.59
C LEU A 838 -25.31 -5.48 -6.97
N LEU A 839 -26.44 -6.18 -7.04
CA LEU A 839 -27.76 -5.59 -7.34
C LEU A 839 -28.52 -5.13 -6.09
N ALA A 840 -27.91 -5.18 -4.90
CA ALA A 840 -28.54 -4.66 -3.69
C ALA A 840 -28.74 -3.12 -3.77
N PRO A 841 -29.79 -2.56 -3.14
CA PRO A 841 -30.08 -1.12 -3.18
C PRO A 841 -28.92 -0.24 -2.68
N TYR A 842 -28.74 0.93 -3.30
CA TYR A 842 -27.63 1.84 -3.02
C TYR A 842 -27.74 2.65 -1.72
N GLU A 843 -28.92 2.72 -1.08
CA GLU A 843 -29.22 3.66 0.01
C GLU A 843 -28.48 3.39 1.34
N GLN A 844 -27.91 2.19 1.54
CA GLN A 844 -27.26 1.79 2.80
C GLN A 844 -25.81 1.31 2.64
N ARG A 845 -25.15 1.65 1.52
CA ARG A 845 -23.76 1.22 1.25
C ARG A 845 -23.01 2.16 0.31
N PRO A 846 -21.67 2.19 0.36
CA PRO A 846 -20.85 2.71 -0.73
C PRO A 846 -21.17 1.95 -2.02
N TRP A 847 -21.76 2.63 -3.01
CA TRP A 847 -22.27 2.02 -4.24
C TRP A 847 -21.40 2.28 -5.47
N ALA A 848 -20.51 3.27 -5.42
CA ALA A 848 -19.71 3.70 -6.57
C ALA A 848 -18.87 2.55 -7.17
N GLN A 849 -18.22 1.75 -6.33
CA GLN A 849 -17.41 0.61 -6.78
C GLN A 849 -18.27 -0.52 -7.35
N THR A 850 -19.46 -0.74 -6.79
CA THR A 850 -20.44 -1.72 -7.30
C THR A 850 -20.94 -1.32 -8.68
N ASN A 851 -21.31 -0.05 -8.84
CA ASN A 851 -21.67 0.54 -10.13
C ASN A 851 -20.52 0.39 -11.13
N TRP A 852 -19.28 0.66 -10.70
CA TRP A 852 -18.11 0.53 -11.55
C TRP A 852 -17.86 -0.92 -12.02
N ILE A 853 -18.07 -1.93 -11.16
CA ILE A 853 -18.04 -3.36 -11.54
C ILE A 853 -19.06 -3.62 -12.64
N LEU A 854 -20.32 -3.23 -12.45
CA LEU A 854 -21.39 -3.45 -13.43
C LEU A 854 -21.09 -2.78 -14.78
N VAL A 855 -20.64 -1.52 -14.76
CA VAL A 855 -20.22 -0.79 -15.96
C VAL A 855 -19.05 -1.49 -16.66
N ARG A 856 -18.12 -2.08 -15.90
CA ARG A 856 -16.99 -2.80 -16.48
C ARG A 856 -17.43 -4.09 -17.16
N LEU A 857 -18.35 -4.83 -16.56
CA LEU A 857 -18.94 -6.04 -17.16
C LEU A 857 -19.71 -5.71 -18.45
N TRP A 858 -20.28 -4.50 -18.56
CA TRP A 858 -20.99 -4.00 -19.75
C TRP A 858 -20.09 -3.44 -20.85
N ARG A 859 -18.90 -2.93 -20.50
CA ARG A 859 -18.02 -2.20 -21.42
C ARG A 859 -17.61 -3.05 -22.62
N GLY A 860 -18.07 -2.65 -23.80
CA GLY A 860 -17.94 -3.36 -25.07
C GLY A 860 -19.28 -3.79 -25.70
N CYS A 861 -20.36 -3.86 -24.92
CA CYS A 861 -21.69 -4.27 -25.39
C CYS A 861 -22.65 -3.10 -25.67
N GLY A 862 -22.48 -1.96 -25.00
CA GLY A 862 -23.36 -0.78 -25.15
C GLY A 862 -23.18 -0.02 -26.47
N PHE A 863 -24.19 0.77 -26.84
CA PHE A 863 -24.18 1.63 -28.01
C PHE A 863 -22.95 2.54 -27.97
N GLY A 864 -22.11 2.51 -29.00
CA GLY A 864 -20.88 3.29 -29.08
C GLY A 864 -19.89 3.10 -27.90
N TYR A 865 -20.02 2.04 -27.09
CA TYR A 865 -19.27 1.84 -25.84
C TYR A 865 -18.07 0.90 -26.00
N ARG A 866 -17.30 1.11 -27.07
CA ARG A 866 -16.15 0.26 -27.46
C ARG A 866 -14.78 0.93 -27.25
N TYR A 867 -14.78 2.13 -26.67
CA TYR A 867 -13.59 2.94 -26.51
C TYR A 867 -12.79 2.57 -25.25
N THR A 868 -11.45 2.63 -25.36
CA THR A 868 -10.53 2.47 -24.21
C THR A 868 -10.27 3.81 -23.51
N ARG A 869 -10.14 4.90 -24.29
CA ARG A 869 -10.10 6.30 -23.83
C ARG A 869 -11.24 7.05 -24.48
N LEU A 870 -11.68 8.13 -23.85
CA LEU A 870 -12.70 8.97 -24.46
C LEU A 870 -12.19 9.54 -25.79
N PRO A 871 -13.00 9.52 -26.87
CA PRO A 871 -12.56 9.93 -28.20
C PRO A 871 -11.95 11.35 -28.29
N HIS A 872 -12.34 12.26 -27.40
CA HIS A 872 -11.83 13.64 -27.39
C HIS A 872 -10.47 13.82 -26.68
N LEU A 873 -9.98 12.79 -25.96
CA LEU A 873 -8.75 12.84 -25.16
C LEU A 873 -7.53 12.19 -25.83
N LEU A 874 -7.44 12.20 -27.16
CA LEU A 874 -6.41 11.51 -27.96
C LEU A 874 -5.00 12.14 -27.91
N LYS A 875 -4.50 12.52 -26.73
CA LYS A 875 -3.08 12.83 -26.47
C LYS A 875 -2.62 12.11 -25.20
N THR A 876 -1.66 11.21 -25.36
CA THR A 876 -1.15 10.33 -24.29
C THR A 876 -0.23 11.06 -23.32
N LYS A 877 -0.49 10.92 -22.01
CA LYS A 877 0.55 10.92 -20.99
C LYS A 877 0.93 9.46 -20.63
N PRO A 878 2.18 9.21 -20.20
CA PRO A 878 2.74 7.85 -20.01
C PRO A 878 2.13 7.07 -18.84
N GLU A 879 1.74 7.76 -17.78
CA GLU A 879 1.40 7.18 -16.46
C GLU A 879 0.05 6.45 -16.44
N ASP A 880 -0.82 6.74 -17.41
CA ASP A 880 -2.22 6.37 -17.33
C ASP A 880 -2.49 4.90 -17.74
N ALA A 881 -1.55 4.19 -18.38
CA ALA A 881 -1.81 2.87 -18.98
C ALA A 881 -2.06 1.72 -17.97
N SER A 882 -1.55 1.85 -16.74
CA SER A 882 -1.74 0.88 -15.65
C SER A 882 -3.06 1.07 -14.90
N LEU A 883 -3.81 2.14 -15.19
CA LEU A 883 -5.09 2.40 -14.53
C LEU A 883 -6.15 1.40 -15.01
N PRO A 884 -6.91 0.78 -14.10
CA PRO A 884 -8.01 -0.12 -14.45
C PRO A 884 -9.06 0.50 -15.41
N SER A 885 -9.24 1.83 -15.34
CA SER A 885 -10.13 2.60 -16.22
C SER A 885 -9.69 2.62 -17.69
N LEU A 886 -8.42 2.32 -17.97
CA LEU A 886 -7.79 2.40 -19.29
C LEU A 886 -7.48 1.03 -19.91
N GLN A 887 -8.05 -0.02 -19.35
CA GLN A 887 -8.03 -1.37 -19.92
C GLN A 887 -8.97 -1.50 -21.12
N LYS A 888 -8.58 -2.30 -22.12
CA LYS A 888 -9.41 -2.58 -23.30
C LYS A 888 -10.77 -3.19 -22.88
N PRO A 889 -11.88 -2.90 -23.60
CA PRO A 889 -13.17 -3.55 -23.35
C PRO A 889 -13.05 -5.08 -23.26
N CYS A 890 -13.57 -5.67 -22.18
CA CYS A 890 -13.62 -7.12 -21.98
C CYS A 890 -14.93 -7.46 -21.23
N PRO A 891 -16.08 -7.40 -21.90
CA PRO A 891 -17.37 -7.64 -21.26
C PRO A 891 -17.54 -9.12 -20.87
N SER A 892 -18.31 -9.40 -19.81
CA SER A 892 -18.68 -10.77 -19.43
C SER A 892 -20.13 -11.04 -19.76
N THR A 893 -20.39 -11.75 -20.86
CA THR A 893 -21.75 -12.14 -21.24
C THR A 893 -22.37 -13.12 -20.24
N LEU A 894 -21.56 -13.92 -19.54
CA LEU A 894 -22.03 -14.87 -18.54
C LEU A 894 -22.62 -14.17 -17.32
N LEU A 895 -21.88 -13.22 -16.73
CA LEU A 895 -22.34 -12.46 -15.57
C LEU A 895 -23.51 -11.53 -15.93
N GLN A 896 -23.52 -10.99 -17.15
CA GLN A 896 -24.68 -10.26 -17.69
C GLN A 896 -25.95 -11.13 -17.74
N ARG A 897 -25.86 -12.41 -18.15
CA ARG A 897 -27.02 -13.33 -18.12
C ARG A 897 -27.51 -13.58 -16.70
N HIS A 898 -26.60 -13.85 -15.76
CA HIS A 898 -26.97 -14.02 -14.34
C HIS A 898 -27.67 -12.76 -13.78
N MET A 899 -27.22 -11.56 -14.15
CA MET A 899 -27.92 -10.31 -13.84
C MET A 899 -29.34 -10.29 -14.41
N ALA A 900 -29.50 -10.61 -15.69
CA ALA A 900 -30.78 -10.62 -16.37
C ALA A 900 -31.78 -11.59 -15.71
N ASP A 901 -31.32 -12.81 -15.40
CA ASP A 901 -32.15 -13.85 -14.80
C ASP A 901 -32.58 -13.50 -13.37
N LEU A 902 -31.68 -12.92 -12.57
CA LEU A 902 -32.01 -12.42 -11.23
C LEU A 902 -33.10 -11.34 -11.29
N LEU A 903 -32.92 -10.33 -12.15
CA LEU A 903 -33.89 -9.24 -12.30
C LEU A 903 -35.24 -9.69 -12.87
N ARG A 904 -35.27 -10.78 -13.65
CA ARG A 904 -36.52 -11.39 -14.13
C ARG A 904 -37.26 -12.15 -13.04
N SER A 905 -36.53 -12.93 -12.26
CA SER A 905 -37.05 -13.90 -11.29
C SER A 905 -37.54 -13.25 -9.98
N ASP A 906 -36.81 -12.25 -9.47
CA ASP A 906 -37.08 -11.63 -8.16
C ASP A 906 -37.89 -10.33 -8.36
N ARG A 907 -39.18 -10.39 -7.97
CA ARG A 907 -40.15 -9.31 -8.21
C ARG A 907 -39.89 -8.06 -7.37
N ASP A 908 -39.14 -8.15 -6.28
CA ASP A 908 -38.85 -7.04 -5.37
C ASP A 908 -37.43 -6.48 -5.57
N LEU A 909 -36.48 -7.32 -5.99
CA LEU A 909 -35.09 -6.91 -6.28
C LEU A 909 -35.01 -5.89 -7.41
N ALA A 910 -35.64 -6.16 -8.56
CA ALA A 910 -35.52 -5.28 -9.72
C ALA A 910 -36.07 -3.85 -9.47
N PRO A 911 -37.27 -3.67 -8.87
CA PRO A 911 -37.77 -2.34 -8.55
C PRO A 911 -36.95 -1.61 -7.49
N SER A 912 -36.49 -2.31 -6.43
CA SER A 912 -35.70 -1.69 -5.37
C SER A 912 -34.32 -1.24 -5.87
N PHE A 913 -33.64 -2.09 -6.65
CA PHE A 913 -32.38 -1.74 -7.31
C PHE A 913 -32.53 -0.54 -8.25
N LEU A 914 -33.46 -0.61 -9.21
CA LEU A 914 -33.64 0.42 -10.22
C LEU A 914 -34.09 1.76 -9.62
N ASN A 915 -34.96 1.76 -8.61
CA ASN A 915 -35.33 2.98 -7.91
C ASN A 915 -34.11 3.64 -7.26
N SER A 916 -33.20 2.86 -6.67
CA SER A 916 -31.96 3.39 -6.08
C SER A 916 -31.01 3.94 -7.15
N VAL A 917 -30.85 3.27 -8.30
CA VAL A 917 -30.02 3.75 -9.44
C VAL A 917 -30.58 5.05 -10.01
N LEU A 918 -31.90 5.13 -10.24
CA LEU A 918 -32.56 6.34 -10.75
C LEU A 918 -32.46 7.51 -9.75
N ASN A 919 -32.57 7.23 -8.44
CA ASN A 919 -32.37 8.23 -7.39
C ASN A 919 -30.94 8.79 -7.42
N GLN A 920 -29.93 7.92 -7.47
CA GLN A 920 -28.53 8.34 -7.52
C GLN A 920 -28.19 9.07 -8.82
N LEU A 921 -28.79 8.69 -9.95
CA LEU A 921 -28.60 9.40 -11.21
C LEU A 921 -29.16 10.81 -11.15
N ASN A 922 -30.38 10.96 -10.63
CA ASN A 922 -31.00 12.27 -10.46
C ASN A 922 -30.16 13.18 -9.56
N TRP A 923 -29.65 12.66 -8.44
CA TRP A 923 -28.76 13.38 -7.54
C TRP A 923 -27.44 13.76 -8.22
N ALA A 924 -26.70 12.79 -8.75
CA ALA A 924 -25.38 13.02 -9.34
C ALA A 924 -25.45 14.00 -10.52
N PHE A 925 -26.49 13.90 -11.35
CA PHE A 925 -26.68 14.81 -12.48
C PHE A 925 -27.08 16.21 -12.02
N SER A 926 -27.92 16.34 -10.98
CA SER A 926 -28.28 17.65 -10.42
C SER A 926 -27.08 18.38 -9.82
N GLU A 927 -26.25 17.67 -9.04
CA GLU A 927 -25.00 18.20 -8.49
C GLU A 927 -24.02 18.62 -9.59
N PHE A 928 -23.89 17.80 -10.64
CA PHE A 928 -23.08 18.12 -11.81
C PHE A 928 -23.52 19.43 -12.47
N ILE A 929 -24.82 19.60 -12.71
CA ILE A 929 -25.35 20.83 -13.30
C ILE A 929 -25.15 22.04 -12.39
N GLY A 930 -25.36 21.88 -11.08
CA GLY A 930 -25.11 22.94 -10.09
C GLY A 930 -23.65 23.41 -10.12
N MET A 931 -22.70 22.47 -10.10
CA MET A 931 -21.27 22.80 -10.19
C MET A 931 -20.88 23.45 -11.51
N ILE A 932 -21.45 23.00 -12.65
CA ILE A 932 -21.20 23.66 -13.94
C ILE A 932 -21.67 25.13 -13.92
N GLN A 933 -22.81 25.41 -13.28
CA GLN A 933 -23.32 26.78 -13.13
C GLN A 933 -22.37 27.64 -12.28
N GLU A 934 -21.87 27.11 -11.17
CA GLU A 934 -20.90 27.79 -10.31
C GLU A 934 -19.59 28.08 -11.04
N ILE A 935 -19.05 27.09 -11.77
CA ILE A 935 -17.82 27.23 -12.56
C ILE A 935 -17.96 28.32 -13.62
N GLN A 936 -19.10 28.37 -14.31
CA GLN A 936 -19.36 29.39 -15.32
C GLN A 936 -19.47 30.78 -14.68
N GLN A 937 -20.23 30.92 -13.58
CA GLN A 937 -20.34 32.20 -12.85
C GLN A 937 -18.98 32.70 -12.35
N ALA A 938 -18.10 31.79 -11.93
CA ALA A 938 -16.74 32.13 -11.54
C ALA A 938 -15.87 32.54 -12.74
N ALA A 939 -15.99 31.84 -13.87
CA ALA A 939 -15.24 32.12 -15.09
C ALA A 939 -15.65 33.45 -15.77
N GLU A 940 -16.87 33.93 -15.57
CA GLU A 940 -17.39 35.19 -16.14
C GLU A 940 -17.04 36.44 -15.30
N ARG A 941 -16.49 36.30 -14.08
CA ARG A 941 -16.05 37.43 -13.25
C ARG A 941 -14.72 38.01 -13.74
N LEU A 942 -14.65 39.33 -13.89
CA LEU A 942 -13.48 40.08 -14.40
C LEU A 942 -12.23 40.01 -13.51
N GLU A 943 -12.40 39.75 -12.21
CA GLU A 943 -11.30 39.45 -11.30
C GLU A 943 -10.90 37.98 -11.51
N ARG A 944 -9.65 37.73 -11.93
CA ARG A 944 -9.09 36.38 -12.15
C ARG A 944 -9.07 35.56 -10.85
N ASN A 945 -10.23 35.06 -10.44
CA ASN A 945 -10.35 34.08 -9.38
C ASN A 945 -10.11 32.70 -9.98
N PHE A 946 -9.01 32.07 -9.56
CA PHE A 946 -8.74 30.68 -9.88
C PHE A 946 -9.88 29.82 -9.33
N VAL A 947 -10.60 29.12 -10.22
CA VAL A 947 -11.53 28.07 -9.79
C VAL A 947 -10.71 26.99 -9.08
N ASP A 948 -11.13 26.63 -7.87
CA ASP A 948 -10.42 25.64 -7.07
C ASP A 948 -10.32 24.32 -7.85
N SER A 949 -9.09 23.80 -8.00
CA SER A 949 -8.83 22.51 -8.65
C SER A 949 -9.61 21.37 -8.01
N ARG A 950 -9.91 21.46 -6.70
CA ARG A 950 -10.76 20.48 -6.01
C ARG A 950 -12.20 20.52 -6.54
N GLN A 951 -12.78 21.70 -6.74
CA GLN A 951 -14.14 21.84 -7.26
C GLN A 951 -14.25 21.27 -8.68
N LEU A 952 -13.27 21.54 -9.55
CA LEU A 952 -13.21 20.98 -10.90
C LEU A 952 -13.19 19.44 -10.87
N LYS A 953 -12.39 18.84 -9.98
CA LYS A 953 -12.35 17.37 -9.82
C LYS A 953 -13.67 16.79 -9.32
N VAL A 954 -14.36 17.45 -8.39
CA VAL A 954 -15.69 17.00 -7.91
C VAL A 954 -16.71 17.08 -9.04
N CYS A 955 -16.68 18.15 -9.84
CA CYS A 955 -17.53 18.30 -11.02
C CYS A 955 -17.33 17.16 -12.04
N ALA A 956 -16.08 16.85 -12.39
CA ALA A 956 -15.76 15.71 -13.24
C ALA A 956 -16.22 14.38 -12.64
N THR A 957 -16.07 14.21 -11.32
CA THR A 957 -16.52 12.99 -10.62
C THR A 957 -18.04 12.81 -10.70
N CYS A 958 -18.82 13.88 -10.48
CA CYS A 958 -20.29 13.83 -10.61
C CYS A 958 -20.73 13.56 -12.06
N PHE A 959 -20.00 14.08 -13.05
CA PHE A 959 -20.22 13.74 -14.46
C PHE A 959 -19.97 12.25 -14.73
N ASP A 960 -18.82 11.74 -14.30
CA ASP A 960 -18.44 10.33 -14.49
C ASP A 960 -19.42 9.37 -13.77
N LEU A 961 -19.90 9.76 -12.58
CA LEU A 961 -20.97 9.04 -11.87
C LEU A 961 -22.29 9.04 -12.67
N SER A 962 -22.69 10.17 -13.24
CA SER A 962 -23.90 10.28 -14.06
C SER A 962 -23.82 9.38 -15.30
N VAL A 963 -22.68 9.42 -16.02
CA VAL A 963 -22.44 8.57 -17.19
C VAL A 963 -22.45 7.09 -16.82
N SER A 964 -21.77 6.72 -15.73
CA SER A 964 -21.68 5.32 -15.29
C SER A 964 -23.04 4.76 -14.87
N LEU A 965 -23.87 5.53 -14.16
CA LEU A 965 -25.26 5.14 -13.84
C LEU A 965 -26.12 4.98 -15.10
N LEU A 966 -25.99 5.88 -16.08
CA LEU A 966 -26.65 5.74 -17.38
C LEU A 966 -26.22 4.47 -18.12
N ARG A 967 -24.94 4.07 -18.04
CA ARG A 967 -24.46 2.81 -18.62
C ARG A 967 -25.02 1.58 -17.92
N VAL A 968 -25.26 1.62 -16.61
CA VAL A 968 -25.97 0.53 -15.90
C VAL A 968 -27.44 0.47 -16.31
N LEU A 969 -28.10 1.61 -16.50
CA LEU A 969 -29.47 1.65 -17.03
C LEU A 969 -29.54 1.12 -18.46
N GLU A 970 -28.61 1.51 -19.33
CA GLU A 970 -28.46 0.97 -20.70
C GLU A 970 -28.31 -0.56 -20.68
N MET A 971 -27.41 -1.07 -19.84
CA MET A 971 -27.24 -2.51 -19.64
C MET A 971 -28.55 -3.17 -19.19
N THR A 972 -29.23 -2.61 -18.19
CA THR A 972 -30.43 -3.22 -17.60
C THR A 972 -31.59 -3.25 -18.60
N VAL A 973 -31.84 -2.15 -19.30
CA VAL A 973 -32.87 -2.05 -20.35
C VAL A 973 -32.56 -2.99 -21.52
N THR A 974 -31.28 -3.20 -21.83
CA THR A 974 -30.87 -4.12 -22.91
C THR A 974 -31.06 -5.58 -22.54
N LEU A 975 -30.69 -5.95 -21.32
CA LEU A 975 -30.70 -7.33 -20.85
C LEU A 975 -32.09 -7.80 -20.37
N ALA A 976 -32.89 -6.93 -19.77
CA ALA A 976 -34.21 -7.26 -19.19
C ALA A 976 -35.25 -6.14 -19.48
N PRO A 977 -35.59 -5.90 -20.76
CA PRO A 977 -36.54 -4.84 -21.17
C PRO A 977 -37.93 -5.00 -20.56
N GLU A 978 -38.37 -6.23 -20.28
CA GLU A 978 -39.66 -6.56 -19.67
C GLU A 978 -39.88 -5.88 -18.31
N ILE A 979 -38.82 -5.53 -17.58
CA ILE A 979 -38.94 -4.78 -16.32
C ILE A 979 -39.52 -3.39 -16.54
N PHE A 980 -39.32 -2.81 -17.72
CA PHE A 980 -39.85 -1.49 -18.10
C PHE A 980 -41.10 -1.58 -18.97
N LEU A 981 -41.22 -2.64 -19.78
CA LEU A 981 -42.23 -2.71 -20.84
C LEU A 981 -43.43 -3.62 -20.51
N ASP A 982 -43.36 -4.49 -19.50
CA ASP A 982 -44.45 -5.40 -19.14
C ASP A 982 -45.40 -4.80 -18.08
N TRP A 983 -46.55 -4.27 -18.51
CA TRP A 983 -47.59 -3.75 -17.61
C TRP A 983 -48.25 -4.78 -16.67
N ASN A 984 -47.98 -6.08 -16.84
CA ASN A 984 -48.38 -7.07 -15.84
C ASN A 984 -47.56 -6.94 -14.54
N ARG A 985 -46.43 -6.23 -14.58
CA ARG A 985 -45.62 -5.89 -13.41
C ARG A 985 -46.05 -4.51 -12.87
N PRO A 986 -46.42 -4.39 -11.59
CA PRO A 986 -47.00 -3.16 -11.04
C PRO A 986 -46.03 -1.97 -11.02
N SER A 987 -44.72 -2.22 -11.02
CA SER A 987 -43.66 -1.21 -10.96
C SER A 987 -43.17 -0.73 -12.33
N SER A 988 -43.46 -1.46 -13.41
CA SER A 988 -42.89 -1.18 -14.73
C SER A 988 -43.26 0.21 -15.24
N GLU A 989 -44.52 0.63 -15.08
CA GLU A 989 -44.99 1.93 -15.59
C GLU A 989 -44.32 3.09 -14.91
N LEU A 990 -44.17 2.95 -13.60
CA LEU A 990 -43.51 3.93 -12.77
C LEU A 990 -42.03 4.04 -13.10
N LEU A 991 -41.33 2.91 -13.24
CA LEU A 991 -39.91 2.87 -13.60
C LEU A 991 -39.66 3.47 -14.98
N LEU A 992 -40.50 3.16 -15.97
CA LEU A 992 -40.38 3.71 -17.32
C LEU A 992 -40.65 5.22 -17.35
N ARG A 993 -41.67 5.71 -16.63
CA ARG A 993 -41.95 7.15 -16.49
C ARG A 993 -40.77 7.91 -15.85
N ARG A 994 -40.21 7.38 -14.77
CA ARG A 994 -39.05 7.97 -14.10
C ARG A 994 -37.79 7.96 -14.97
N LEU A 995 -37.56 6.87 -15.71
CA LEU A 995 -36.46 6.78 -16.66
C LEU A 995 -36.63 7.83 -17.77
N ALA A 996 -37.81 7.90 -18.40
CA ALA A 996 -38.13 8.87 -19.44
C ALA A 996 -37.89 10.32 -18.99
N GLN A 997 -38.37 10.69 -17.80
CA GLN A 997 -38.12 11.98 -17.17
C GLN A 997 -36.64 12.32 -17.09
N LEU A 998 -35.82 11.40 -16.57
CA LEU A 998 -34.38 11.63 -16.43
C LEU A 998 -33.66 11.69 -17.78
N LEU A 999 -34.02 10.86 -18.74
CA LEU A 999 -33.45 10.91 -20.09
C LEU A 999 -33.75 12.25 -20.77
N ASN A 1000 -34.99 12.73 -20.70
CA ASN A 1000 -35.39 14.03 -21.24
C ASN A 1000 -34.66 15.18 -20.54
N GLN A 1001 -34.51 15.13 -19.21
CA GLN A 1001 -33.74 16.13 -18.46
C GLN A 1001 -32.27 16.15 -18.87
N VAL A 1002 -31.63 14.99 -19.01
CA VAL A 1002 -30.23 14.88 -19.44
C VAL A 1002 -30.08 15.43 -20.86
N LEU A 1003 -30.90 14.97 -21.81
CA LEU A 1003 -30.88 15.45 -23.18
C LEU A 1003 -31.02 16.96 -23.25
N ASN A 1004 -32.08 17.51 -22.66
CA ASN A 1004 -32.34 18.94 -22.74
C ASN A 1004 -31.23 19.80 -22.12
N ARG A 1005 -30.56 19.34 -21.06
CA ARG A 1005 -29.48 20.11 -20.43
C ARG A 1005 -28.18 20.04 -21.22
N VAL A 1006 -27.88 18.89 -21.83
CA VAL A 1006 -26.65 18.67 -22.60
C VAL A 1006 -26.77 19.18 -24.05
N THR A 1007 -27.95 19.15 -24.67
CA THR A 1007 -28.14 19.48 -26.09
C THR A 1007 -28.76 20.85 -26.38
N ALA A 1008 -29.14 21.66 -25.37
CA ALA A 1008 -29.77 22.95 -25.69
C ALA A 1008 -28.79 23.97 -26.29
N GLU A 1009 -29.28 24.69 -27.29
CA GLU A 1009 -28.49 25.65 -28.06
C GLU A 1009 -28.04 26.83 -27.20
N ARG A 1010 -26.72 27.10 -27.19
CA ARG A 1010 -26.05 28.18 -26.41
C ARG A 1010 -25.98 27.96 -24.89
N ASN A 1011 -25.97 26.71 -24.45
CA ASN A 1011 -26.01 26.35 -23.02
C ASN A 1011 -24.68 26.41 -22.26
N LEU A 1012 -24.84 26.34 -20.93
CA LEU A 1012 -23.83 26.19 -19.88
C LEU A 1012 -22.79 25.10 -20.19
N PHE A 1013 -23.26 23.93 -20.61
CA PHE A 1013 -22.43 22.74 -20.83
C PHE A 1013 -21.44 22.97 -21.98
N ASP A 1014 -21.92 23.44 -23.13
CA ASP A 1014 -21.09 23.80 -24.29
C ASP A 1014 -20.00 24.82 -23.93
N ARG A 1015 -20.31 25.83 -23.11
CA ARG A 1015 -19.32 26.83 -22.69
C ARG A 1015 -18.22 26.19 -21.85
N VAL A 1016 -18.57 25.39 -20.84
CA VAL A 1016 -17.61 24.78 -19.92
C VAL A 1016 -16.69 23.78 -20.62
N VAL A 1017 -17.25 22.92 -21.49
CA VAL A 1017 -16.44 21.97 -22.29
C VAL A 1017 -15.43 22.72 -23.17
N ASN A 1018 -15.83 23.86 -23.74
CA ASN A 1018 -14.95 24.69 -24.58
C ASN A 1018 -13.88 25.46 -23.79
N LEU A 1019 -14.01 25.65 -22.47
CA LEU A 1019 -13.01 26.33 -21.64
C LEU A 1019 -11.73 25.49 -21.42
N ARG A 1020 -11.77 24.16 -21.62
CA ARG A 1020 -10.64 23.23 -21.44
C ARG A 1020 -9.86 23.43 -20.13
N LEU A 1021 -10.60 23.59 -19.02
CA LEU A 1021 -10.01 23.76 -17.69
C LEU A 1021 -9.30 22.45 -17.25
N PRO A 1022 -8.11 22.54 -16.61
CA PRO A 1022 -7.40 21.38 -16.10
C PRO A 1022 -8.20 20.73 -14.96
N GLY A 1023 -8.54 19.45 -15.10
CA GLY A 1023 -9.41 18.70 -14.18
C GLY A 1023 -10.83 18.41 -14.68
N LEU A 1024 -11.22 18.92 -15.85
CA LEU A 1024 -12.51 18.61 -16.51
C LEU A 1024 -12.33 17.79 -17.80
N GLU A 1025 -11.22 17.09 -17.96
CA GLU A 1025 -10.89 16.39 -19.21
C GLU A 1025 -11.93 15.31 -19.56
N SER A 1026 -12.54 14.64 -18.59
CA SER A 1026 -13.56 13.61 -18.85
C SER A 1026 -14.92 14.17 -19.29
N VAL A 1027 -15.19 15.45 -19.05
CA VAL A 1027 -16.50 16.08 -19.30
C VAL A 1027 -16.63 16.45 -20.78
N ASP A 1028 -17.45 15.70 -21.51
CA ASP A 1028 -17.71 15.91 -22.94
C ASP A 1028 -19.09 15.39 -23.36
N HIS A 1029 -19.58 15.83 -24.52
CA HIS A 1029 -20.87 15.41 -25.07
C HIS A 1029 -20.94 13.91 -25.37
N TYR A 1030 -19.85 13.33 -25.90
CA TYR A 1030 -19.83 11.94 -26.34
C TYR A 1030 -20.24 10.93 -25.25
N PRO A 1031 -19.57 10.84 -24.08
CA PRO A 1031 -19.84 9.78 -23.10
C PRO A 1031 -21.29 9.75 -22.58
N ILE A 1032 -21.91 10.91 -22.41
CA ILE A 1032 -23.27 11.02 -21.84
C ILE A 1032 -24.36 10.81 -22.90
N LEU A 1033 -24.25 11.45 -24.07
CA LEU A 1033 -25.27 11.36 -25.12
C LEU A 1033 -25.33 9.96 -25.74
N VAL A 1034 -24.17 9.31 -25.88
CA VAL A 1034 -24.09 7.94 -26.42
C VAL A 1034 -24.78 6.94 -25.48
N ALA A 1035 -24.67 7.10 -24.16
CA ALA A 1035 -25.36 6.25 -23.18
C ALA A 1035 -26.88 6.42 -23.25
N VAL A 1036 -27.36 7.66 -23.33
CA VAL A 1036 -28.79 7.98 -23.48
C VAL A 1036 -29.34 7.43 -24.80
N THR A 1037 -28.58 7.59 -25.89
CA THR A 1037 -28.96 7.08 -27.22
C THR A 1037 -29.13 5.56 -27.20
N GLY A 1038 -28.22 4.83 -26.55
CA GLY A 1038 -28.34 3.37 -26.40
C GLY A 1038 -29.60 2.93 -25.67
N ILE A 1039 -29.99 3.64 -24.60
CA ILE A 1039 -31.24 3.37 -23.86
C ILE A 1039 -32.46 3.60 -24.77
N LEU A 1040 -32.50 4.74 -25.48
CA LEU A 1040 -33.63 5.09 -26.34
C LEU A 1040 -33.78 4.14 -27.53
N VAL A 1041 -32.68 3.80 -28.22
CA VAL A 1041 -32.68 2.83 -29.31
C VAL A 1041 -33.21 1.48 -28.82
N ARG A 1042 -32.81 1.05 -27.61
CA ARG A 1042 -33.29 -0.21 -27.06
C ARG A 1042 -34.78 -0.20 -26.71
N LEU A 1043 -35.32 0.91 -26.21
CA LEU A 1043 -36.73 1.05 -25.83
C LEU A 1043 -37.67 1.30 -27.01
N LEU A 1044 -37.18 1.93 -28.09
CA LEU A 1044 -38.03 2.43 -29.18
C LEU A 1044 -37.84 1.68 -30.49
N VAL A 1045 -36.66 1.08 -30.70
CA VAL A 1045 -36.32 0.44 -31.99
C VAL A 1045 -36.10 -1.05 -31.84
N ASP A 1046 -35.27 -1.47 -30.88
CA ASP A 1046 -34.89 -2.86 -30.67
C ASP A 1046 -35.85 -3.60 -29.72
N THR A 1047 -37.15 -3.30 -29.79
CA THR A 1047 -38.20 -3.94 -28.96
C THR A 1047 -39.38 -4.42 -29.80
N ASP A 1048 -40.30 -5.16 -29.18
CA ASP A 1048 -41.55 -5.57 -29.81
C ASP A 1048 -42.50 -4.37 -30.00
N VAL A 1049 -43.44 -4.48 -30.94
CA VAL A 1049 -44.33 -3.36 -31.33
C VAL A 1049 -45.08 -2.77 -30.14
N GLN A 1050 -45.63 -3.62 -29.25
CA GLN A 1050 -46.35 -3.17 -28.06
C GLN A 1050 -45.42 -2.47 -27.05
N GLY A 1051 -44.20 -2.97 -26.87
CA GLY A 1051 -43.19 -2.31 -26.05
C GLY A 1051 -42.81 -0.93 -26.59
N ALA A 1052 -42.62 -0.81 -27.91
CA ALA A 1052 -42.28 0.46 -28.55
C ALA A 1052 -43.42 1.48 -28.41
N GLU A 1053 -44.67 1.08 -28.60
CA GLU A 1053 -45.86 1.93 -28.39
C GLU A 1053 -45.94 2.43 -26.93
N ARG A 1054 -45.76 1.55 -25.95
CA ARG A 1054 -45.77 1.91 -24.52
C ARG A 1054 -44.66 2.89 -24.17
N ALA A 1055 -43.44 2.63 -24.63
CA ALA A 1055 -42.29 3.51 -24.40
C ALA A 1055 -42.47 4.87 -25.07
N THR A 1056 -42.96 4.88 -26.33
CA THR A 1056 -43.26 6.11 -27.07
C THR A 1056 -44.30 6.95 -26.34
N ALA A 1057 -45.41 6.33 -25.91
CA ALA A 1057 -46.48 7.03 -25.19
C ALA A 1057 -45.98 7.66 -23.88
N VAL A 1058 -45.15 6.95 -23.12
CA VAL A 1058 -44.56 7.48 -21.88
C VAL A 1058 -43.55 8.59 -22.14
N MET A 1059 -42.72 8.47 -23.18
CA MET A 1059 -41.75 9.51 -23.57
C MET A 1059 -42.44 10.80 -24.03
N LEU A 1060 -43.48 10.70 -24.85
CA LEU A 1060 -44.22 11.85 -25.37
C LEU A 1060 -45.13 12.51 -24.33
N ALA A 1061 -45.62 11.75 -23.34
CA ALA A 1061 -46.44 12.29 -22.25
C ALA A 1061 -45.62 13.14 -21.25
N ASP A 1062 -44.30 13.05 -21.28
CA ASP A 1062 -43.44 13.85 -20.41
C ASP A 1062 -43.32 15.30 -20.92
N PRO A 1063 -43.66 16.33 -20.09
CA PRO A 1063 -43.61 17.73 -20.53
C PRO A 1063 -42.21 18.22 -20.93
N CYS A 1064 -41.15 17.53 -20.51
CA CYS A 1064 -39.79 17.88 -20.90
C CYS A 1064 -39.38 17.24 -22.23
N PHE A 1065 -40.23 16.46 -22.90
CA PHE A 1065 -39.86 15.89 -24.19
C PHE A 1065 -39.67 16.97 -25.26
N GLN A 1066 -38.54 16.92 -25.97
CA GLN A 1066 -38.20 17.87 -27.03
C GLN A 1066 -37.56 17.12 -28.20
N LEU A 1067 -38.26 17.06 -29.34
CA LEU A 1067 -37.76 16.36 -30.54
C LEU A 1067 -36.42 16.93 -31.05
N ARG A 1068 -36.19 18.23 -30.88
CA ARG A 1068 -34.93 18.91 -31.22
C ARG A 1068 -33.71 18.32 -30.52
N SER A 1069 -33.86 17.85 -29.28
CA SER A 1069 -32.75 17.28 -28.51
C SER A 1069 -32.27 15.96 -29.10
N ILE A 1070 -33.17 15.24 -29.81
CA ILE A 1070 -32.85 14.00 -30.53
C ILE A 1070 -32.27 14.31 -31.91
N GLN A 1071 -32.80 15.33 -32.61
CA GLN A 1071 -32.24 15.81 -33.88
C GLN A 1071 -30.79 16.29 -33.75
N TYR A 1072 -30.45 16.89 -32.60
CA TYR A 1072 -29.08 17.31 -32.27
C TYR A 1072 -28.06 16.17 -32.33
N LEU A 1073 -28.45 14.93 -31.99
CA LEU A 1073 -27.56 13.76 -32.01
C LEU A 1073 -26.94 13.50 -33.40
N LEU A 1074 -27.67 13.80 -34.47
CA LEU A 1074 -27.21 13.62 -35.85
C LEU A 1074 -26.55 14.89 -36.43
N GLY A 1075 -26.56 16.00 -35.69
CA GLY A 1075 -26.04 17.29 -36.13
C GLY A 1075 -26.99 18.06 -37.05
N HIS A 1076 -28.29 17.76 -37.02
CA HIS A 1076 -29.30 18.51 -37.78
C HIS A 1076 -29.54 19.86 -37.10
N THR A 1077 -29.31 20.96 -37.81
CA THR A 1077 -29.70 22.32 -37.40
C THR A 1077 -30.89 22.76 -38.23
N GLU A 1078 -31.86 23.46 -37.63
CA GLU A 1078 -32.88 24.13 -38.45
C GLU A 1078 -32.22 25.23 -39.29
N PRO A 1079 -32.67 25.43 -40.55
CA PRO A 1079 -32.34 26.63 -41.29
C PRO A 1079 -32.99 27.84 -40.59
N SER A 1080 -32.20 28.60 -39.83
CA SER A 1080 -32.67 29.86 -39.25
C SER A 1080 -33.07 30.82 -40.38
N ALA A 1081 -34.36 31.17 -40.45
CA ALA A 1081 -34.90 32.08 -41.45
C ALA A 1081 -34.46 33.56 -41.28
N LEU A 1082 -33.53 33.89 -40.37
CA LEU A 1082 -33.18 35.29 -40.04
C LEU A 1082 -31.69 35.55 -39.74
N ALA A 1083 -30.75 34.87 -40.42
CA ALA A 1083 -29.32 35.21 -40.31
C ALA A 1083 -28.64 35.34 -41.67
N ALA A 1084 -28.89 36.48 -42.34
CA ALA A 1084 -27.95 36.98 -43.33
C ALA A 1084 -26.74 37.61 -42.62
N ALA A 1085 -25.55 37.16 -43.02
CA ALA A 1085 -24.23 37.75 -42.76
C ALA A 1085 -23.62 37.62 -41.35
N ALA A 1086 -22.90 36.51 -41.12
CA ALA A 1086 -21.62 36.53 -40.40
C ALA A 1086 -20.70 35.40 -40.94
N PRO A 1087 -19.36 35.59 -41.02
CA PRO A 1087 -18.47 34.56 -41.55
C PRO A 1087 -18.43 33.36 -40.59
N ALA A 1088 -18.58 32.16 -41.15
CA ALA A 1088 -18.49 30.91 -40.42
C ALA A 1088 -17.07 30.71 -39.85
N THR A 1089 -16.86 31.09 -38.59
CA THR A 1089 -15.86 30.39 -37.77
C THR A 1089 -16.40 28.99 -37.52
N GLU A 1090 -15.75 27.97 -38.08
CA GLU A 1090 -16.06 26.54 -37.91
C GLU A 1090 -16.25 26.18 -36.42
N LYS A 1091 -17.49 26.25 -35.92
CA LYS A 1091 -17.85 25.64 -34.65
C LYS A 1091 -18.26 24.20 -34.95
N ARG A 1092 -17.38 23.26 -34.60
CA ARG A 1092 -17.67 21.83 -34.67
C ARG A 1092 -18.81 21.50 -33.70
N HIS A 1093 -20.03 21.38 -34.21
CA HIS A 1093 -21.15 20.87 -33.44
C HIS A 1093 -21.00 19.36 -33.22
N PHE A 1094 -21.46 18.86 -32.07
CA PHE A 1094 -21.48 17.42 -31.79
C PHE A 1094 -22.38 16.70 -32.80
N SER A 1095 -21.91 15.59 -33.36
CA SER A 1095 -22.71 14.70 -34.20
C SER A 1095 -22.16 13.28 -34.10
N LEU A 1096 -23.03 12.28 -33.92
CA LEU A 1096 -22.66 10.87 -33.88
C LEU A 1096 -21.97 10.42 -35.18
N ASN A 1097 -22.29 11.06 -36.32
CA ASN A 1097 -21.66 10.80 -37.63
C ASN A 1097 -20.14 11.04 -37.64
N THR A 1098 -19.62 11.86 -36.71
CA THR A 1098 -18.19 12.17 -36.65
C THR A 1098 -17.35 11.10 -35.97
N TYR A 1099 -17.97 10.08 -35.34
CA TYR A 1099 -17.31 9.05 -34.54
C TYR A 1099 -17.35 7.66 -35.21
N THR A 1100 -16.98 7.58 -36.48
CA THR A 1100 -17.05 6.35 -37.31
C THR A 1100 -16.18 5.19 -36.81
N GLU A 1101 -15.18 5.45 -35.97
CA GLU A 1101 -14.34 4.41 -35.36
C GLU A 1101 -15.02 3.69 -34.17
N TYR A 1102 -16.05 4.30 -33.58
CA TYR A 1102 -16.68 3.79 -32.35
C TYR A 1102 -18.16 3.46 -32.53
N ILE A 1103 -18.84 4.12 -33.48
CA ILE A 1103 -20.25 3.93 -33.82
C ILE A 1103 -20.33 3.26 -35.19
N SER A 1104 -20.97 2.10 -35.25
CA SER A 1104 -21.17 1.34 -36.47
C SER A 1104 -22.26 1.95 -37.36
N ALA A 1105 -22.23 1.66 -38.67
CA ALA A 1105 -23.26 2.08 -39.60
C ALA A 1105 -24.66 1.53 -39.23
N GLU A 1106 -24.72 0.33 -38.66
CA GLU A 1106 -25.97 -0.27 -38.17
C GLU A 1106 -26.53 0.51 -36.97
N GLU A 1107 -25.68 0.88 -36.01
CA GLU A 1107 -26.06 1.71 -34.86
C GLU A 1107 -26.59 3.09 -35.30
N LEU A 1108 -25.93 3.72 -36.27
CA LEU A 1108 -26.39 4.99 -36.85
C LEU A 1108 -27.76 4.85 -37.52
N ALA A 1109 -27.97 3.81 -38.33
CA ALA A 1109 -29.26 3.55 -38.98
C ALA A 1109 -30.41 3.34 -37.98
N LYS A 1110 -30.11 2.77 -36.80
CA LYS A 1110 -31.10 2.65 -35.71
C LYS A 1110 -31.48 4.01 -35.12
N VAL A 1111 -30.55 4.96 -35.03
CA VAL A 1111 -30.83 6.33 -34.58
C VAL A 1111 -31.72 7.06 -35.59
N ASP A 1112 -31.45 6.91 -36.89
CA ASP A 1112 -32.31 7.47 -37.94
C ASP A 1112 -33.73 6.90 -37.90
N LYS A 1113 -33.86 5.58 -37.69
CA LYS A 1113 -35.15 4.91 -37.51
C LYS A 1113 -35.89 5.42 -36.27
N MET A 1114 -35.18 5.57 -35.15
CA MET A 1114 -35.74 6.13 -33.91
C MET A 1114 -36.26 7.55 -34.12
N LEU A 1115 -35.47 8.41 -34.77
CA LEU A 1115 -35.85 9.79 -35.05
C LEU A 1115 -37.09 9.86 -35.97
N SER A 1116 -37.13 9.02 -36.99
CA SER A 1116 -38.26 8.94 -37.92
C SER A 1116 -39.55 8.52 -37.20
N HIS A 1117 -39.47 7.48 -36.36
CA HIS A 1117 -40.58 6.99 -35.53
C HIS A 1117 -41.12 8.07 -34.59
N LEU A 1118 -40.25 8.69 -33.77
CA LEU A 1118 -40.65 9.73 -32.83
C LEU A 1118 -41.18 10.99 -33.52
N SER A 1119 -40.67 11.33 -34.72
CA SER A 1119 -41.16 12.47 -35.49
C SER A 1119 -42.59 12.26 -35.98
N GLU A 1120 -42.94 11.02 -36.37
CA GLU A 1120 -44.29 10.68 -36.83
C GLU A 1120 -45.28 10.63 -35.66
N GLU A 1121 -44.92 9.93 -34.58
CA GLU A 1121 -45.74 9.80 -33.37
C GLU A 1121 -45.95 11.16 -32.68
N SER A 1122 -44.93 12.03 -32.66
CA SER A 1122 -45.06 13.39 -32.12
C SER A 1122 -46.03 14.25 -32.94
N LYS A 1123 -46.08 14.09 -34.27
CA LYS A 1123 -47.07 14.80 -35.11
C LYS A 1123 -48.49 14.30 -34.84
N GLN A 1124 -48.65 12.99 -34.68
CA GLN A 1124 -49.94 12.37 -34.36
C GLN A 1124 -50.43 12.78 -32.97
N ALA A 1125 -49.56 12.80 -31.96
CA ALA A 1125 -49.88 13.26 -30.62
C ALA A 1125 -50.29 14.75 -30.60
N ALA A 1126 -49.58 15.61 -31.34
CA ALA A 1126 -49.90 17.04 -31.48
C ALA A 1126 -51.24 17.28 -32.22
N ALA A 1127 -51.62 16.41 -33.15
CA ALA A 1127 -52.92 16.47 -33.82
C ALA A 1127 -54.11 16.04 -32.93
N THR A 1128 -53.83 15.32 -31.84
CA THR A 1128 -54.86 14.75 -30.94
C THR A 1128 -55.11 15.62 -29.70
N THR A 1129 -54.25 16.60 -29.41
CA THR A 1129 -54.35 17.50 -28.24
C THR A 1129 -55.11 18.79 -28.57
N LEU A 1130 -56.42 18.81 -28.31
CA LEU A 1130 -57.21 20.05 -28.18
C LEU A 1130 -56.97 20.67 -26.78
N PRO A 1131 -57.01 22.00 -26.61
CA PRO A 1131 -56.77 22.63 -25.33
C PRO A 1131 -57.92 22.32 -24.35
N THR A 1132 -57.61 21.58 -23.27
CA THR A 1132 -58.44 21.56 -22.06
C THR A 1132 -58.29 22.89 -21.32
N SER A 1133 -59.40 23.45 -20.84
CA SER A 1133 -59.45 24.63 -19.97
C SER A 1133 -58.41 24.57 -18.84
N GLU A 1134 -57.79 25.69 -18.48
CA GLU A 1134 -56.83 25.77 -17.36
C GLU A 1134 -57.42 25.24 -16.04
N GLU A 1135 -58.75 25.27 -15.89
CA GLU A 1135 -59.46 24.77 -14.70
C GLU A 1135 -59.50 23.23 -14.59
N ASP A 1136 -59.27 22.51 -15.70
CA ASP A 1136 -59.27 21.05 -15.73
C ASP A 1136 -57.87 20.45 -15.55
N LEU A 1137 -56.83 21.29 -15.48
CA LEU A 1137 -55.45 20.86 -15.32
C LEU A 1137 -55.11 20.54 -13.87
N CYS A 1138 -54.24 19.55 -13.69
CA CYS A 1138 -53.78 19.12 -12.39
C CYS A 1138 -52.99 20.25 -11.71
N PRO A 1139 -53.35 20.66 -10.48
CA PRO A 1139 -52.69 21.76 -9.78
C PRO A 1139 -51.25 21.45 -9.31
N ILE A 1140 -50.75 20.22 -9.52
CA ILE A 1140 -49.38 19.81 -9.16
C ILE A 1140 -48.45 19.91 -10.37
N CYS A 1141 -48.86 19.40 -11.54
CA CYS A 1141 -48.01 19.39 -12.73
C CYS A 1141 -48.41 20.43 -13.79
N TYR A 1142 -49.59 21.04 -13.69
CA TYR A 1142 -50.17 21.99 -14.66
C TYR A 1142 -50.17 21.48 -16.12
N ALA A 1143 -50.01 20.17 -16.33
CA ALA A 1143 -49.76 19.58 -17.64
C ALA A 1143 -50.76 18.48 -18.00
N HIS A 1144 -51.31 17.78 -17.00
CA HIS A 1144 -52.24 16.68 -17.20
C HIS A 1144 -53.61 17.01 -16.61
N PRO A 1145 -54.73 16.54 -17.19
CA PRO A 1145 -56.04 16.76 -16.61
C PRO A 1145 -56.21 16.07 -15.25
N ILE A 1146 -57.03 16.66 -14.40
CA ILE A 1146 -57.41 16.09 -13.11
C ILE A 1146 -58.07 14.73 -13.32
N SER A 1147 -57.48 13.68 -12.75
CA SER A 1147 -57.91 12.28 -12.97
C SER A 1147 -57.97 11.43 -11.69
N ALA A 1148 -57.59 12.00 -10.54
CA ALA A 1148 -57.62 11.32 -9.25
C ALA A 1148 -58.16 12.24 -8.13
N ILE A 1149 -59.07 11.69 -7.31
CA ILE A 1149 -59.64 12.34 -6.12
C ILE A 1149 -59.18 11.57 -4.88
N PHE A 1150 -58.56 12.25 -3.91
CA PHE A 1150 -58.00 11.60 -2.71
C PHE A 1150 -59.06 11.35 -1.66
N ARG A 1151 -59.04 10.18 -1.00
CA ARG A 1151 -59.92 9.89 0.14
C ARG A 1151 -59.14 9.95 1.47
N PRO A 1152 -59.70 10.55 2.54
CA PRO A 1152 -61.03 11.17 2.64
C PRO A 1152 -61.08 12.67 2.25
N CYS A 1153 -59.94 13.31 2.01
CA CYS A 1153 -59.85 14.79 1.92
C CYS A 1153 -60.35 15.43 0.61
N SER A 1154 -60.78 14.65 -0.37
CA SER A 1154 -61.37 15.08 -1.65
C SER A 1154 -60.52 15.99 -2.54
N HIS A 1155 -59.24 16.18 -2.22
CA HIS A 1155 -58.32 16.93 -3.05
C HIS A 1155 -58.06 16.22 -4.38
N LYS A 1156 -57.80 17.03 -5.41
CA LYS A 1156 -57.74 16.62 -6.81
C LYS A 1156 -56.32 16.75 -7.36
N SER A 1157 -55.88 15.76 -8.12
CA SER A 1157 -54.68 15.86 -8.96
C SER A 1157 -54.78 14.90 -10.15
N CYS A 1158 -53.79 14.88 -11.03
CA CYS A 1158 -53.66 13.81 -12.01
C CYS A 1158 -53.16 12.52 -11.33
N LYS A 1159 -53.54 11.37 -11.87
CA LYS A 1159 -53.15 10.05 -11.36
C LYS A 1159 -51.62 9.88 -11.26
N ALA A 1160 -50.88 10.48 -12.20
CA ALA A 1160 -49.42 10.43 -12.21
C ALA A 1160 -48.80 11.12 -10.98
N CYS A 1161 -49.25 12.33 -10.62
CA CYS A 1161 -48.72 13.07 -9.48
C CYS A 1161 -48.99 12.35 -8.16
N ILE A 1162 -50.23 11.89 -7.93
CA ILE A 1162 -50.55 11.21 -6.66
C ILE A 1162 -49.84 9.87 -6.50
N ASN A 1163 -49.71 9.09 -7.57
CA ASN A 1163 -48.99 7.81 -7.50
C ASN A 1163 -47.50 8.03 -7.19
N GLN A 1164 -46.87 9.06 -7.75
CA GLN A 1164 -45.48 9.42 -7.45
C GLN A 1164 -45.29 9.83 -5.98
N HIS A 1165 -46.25 10.57 -5.41
CA HIS A 1165 -46.17 11.05 -4.03
C HIS A 1165 -46.38 9.94 -2.99
N LEU A 1166 -47.36 9.07 -3.23
CA LEU A 1166 -47.64 7.92 -2.36
C LEU A 1166 -46.49 6.92 -2.28
N MET A 1167 -45.49 7.00 -3.16
CA MET A 1167 -44.25 6.22 -3.03
C MET A 1167 -43.41 6.64 -1.83
N ASN A 1168 -43.38 7.94 -1.51
CA ASN A 1168 -42.47 8.50 -0.51
C ASN A 1168 -43.21 9.02 0.72
N ASN A 1169 -44.49 9.40 0.58
CA ASN A 1169 -45.28 9.99 1.65
C ASN A 1169 -46.76 9.61 1.50
N LYS A 1170 -47.38 9.11 2.57
CA LYS A 1170 -48.78 8.67 2.57
C LYS A 1170 -49.79 9.80 2.81
N ASP A 1171 -49.32 11.03 3.02
CA ASP A 1171 -50.17 12.18 3.34
C ASP A 1171 -50.56 13.00 2.11
N CYS A 1172 -51.71 13.68 2.15
CA CYS A 1172 -52.14 14.55 1.06
C CYS A 1172 -51.21 15.76 0.84
N PHE A 1173 -50.95 16.12 -0.42
CA PHE A 1173 -50.18 17.32 -0.80
C PHE A 1173 -50.65 18.59 -0.11
N PHE A 1174 -51.97 18.75 -0.02
CA PHE A 1174 -52.63 20.01 0.31
C PHE A 1174 -52.93 20.11 1.80
N CYS A 1175 -53.55 19.07 2.39
CA CYS A 1175 -54.01 19.12 3.79
C CYS A 1175 -53.26 18.18 4.73
N LYS A 1176 -52.24 17.45 4.25
CA LYS A 1176 -51.45 16.48 5.02
C LYS A 1176 -52.26 15.36 5.70
N ALA A 1177 -53.52 15.16 5.34
CA ALA A 1177 -54.30 14.03 5.81
C ALA A 1177 -53.83 12.73 5.14
N THR A 1178 -53.68 11.65 5.92
CA THR A 1178 -53.27 10.33 5.40
C THR A 1178 -54.28 9.79 4.38
N ILE A 1179 -53.79 9.47 3.19
CA ILE A 1179 -54.61 9.03 2.06
C ILE A 1179 -54.86 7.52 2.18
N THR A 1180 -56.13 7.13 2.22
CA THR A 1180 -56.56 5.71 2.29
C THR A 1180 -56.86 5.10 0.93
N GLY A 1181 -56.98 5.93 -0.13
CA GLY A 1181 -57.17 5.51 -1.52
C GLY A 1181 -57.50 6.70 -2.44
N HIS A 1182 -57.54 6.47 -3.76
CA HIS A 1182 -57.99 7.47 -4.74
C HIS A 1182 -58.97 6.86 -5.77
N SER A 1183 -60.01 7.60 -6.15
CA SER A 1183 -61.03 7.17 -7.13
C SER A 1183 -60.91 7.93 -8.45
N GLN A 1184 -61.28 7.30 -9.59
CA GLN A 1184 -61.33 7.95 -10.90
C GLN A 1184 -62.49 8.95 -10.97
N GLY A 1185 -62.23 10.15 -11.49
CA GLY A 1185 -63.30 11.10 -11.82
C GLY A 1185 -63.99 10.65 -13.11
N GLY A 1186 -65.09 9.89 -13.00
CA GLY A 1186 -65.85 9.47 -14.19
C GLY A 1186 -66.92 8.39 -14.04
N GLU A 1187 -67.10 7.71 -12.89
CA GLU A 1187 -68.17 6.71 -12.75
C GLU A 1187 -69.39 7.27 -12.00
N PRO A 1188 -70.61 7.20 -12.56
CA PRO A 1188 -71.84 7.46 -11.83
C PRO A 1188 -72.10 6.36 -10.80
N GLU A 1189 -72.61 6.74 -9.63
CA GLU A 1189 -72.99 5.84 -8.54
C GLU A 1189 -73.96 4.74 -9.01
N ALA A 1190 -73.47 3.50 -9.08
CA ALA A 1190 -74.33 2.32 -9.15
C ALA A 1190 -74.85 2.01 -7.75
N SER A 1191 -76.14 2.26 -7.54
CA SER A 1191 -76.91 1.86 -6.38
C SER A 1191 -76.86 0.33 -6.16
N SER A 1192 -76.20 -0.12 -5.10
CA SER A 1192 -76.28 -1.51 -4.62
C SER A 1192 -77.54 -1.73 -3.76
N PRO A 1193 -78.27 -2.85 -3.92
CA PRO A 1193 -79.50 -3.12 -3.21
C PRO A 1193 -79.25 -3.52 -1.74
N GLN A 1194 -80.18 -3.13 -0.87
CA GLN A 1194 -80.29 -3.60 0.51
C GLN A 1194 -80.51 -5.12 0.56
N GLN A 1195 -79.74 -5.82 1.39
CA GLN A 1195 -80.23 -6.97 2.14
C GLN A 1195 -79.66 -6.98 3.58
N PRO A 1196 -80.43 -7.48 4.56
CA PRO A 1196 -80.29 -7.13 5.97
C PRO A 1196 -79.33 -8.04 6.73
N ARG A 1197 -78.82 -7.50 7.85
CA ARG A 1197 -78.09 -8.23 8.90
C ARG A 1197 -78.91 -9.40 9.45
N MET A 1198 -78.28 -10.56 9.69
CA MET A 1198 -78.25 -11.20 11.02
C MET A 1198 -77.28 -12.39 11.11
N ARG A 1199 -76.51 -12.38 12.21
CA ARG A 1199 -75.62 -13.38 12.84
C ARG A 1199 -74.27 -13.67 12.20
#